data_AF-A0A2N2H7Z1-F1
#
_entry.id   AF-A0A2N2H7Z1-F1
#
_cell.length_a   1.000
_cell.length_b   1.000
_cell.length_c   1.000
_cell.angle_alpha   90.00
_cell.angle_beta   90.00
_cell.angle_gamma   90.00
#
_symmetry.space_group_name_H-M   'P 1'
#
loop_
_entity.id
_entity.type
_entity.pdbx_description
1 polymer ?
#
loop_
_entity_poly.entity_id
_entity_poly.type
_entity_poly.pdbx_seq_one_letter_code
_entity_poly.pdbx_strand_id
1 'polypeptide(L)'
;LDYIKDQLDSDYFKAILDEQGVDNIATSGIRIYTSINKEIQEGALKSLRKHLPALDVKLTGLGGESYLEKYRELVGDPFRRQKGEDIPFFGRITEIRNDKENPSIFVSWDGGEGVIDYEGLRSLGEALRKGKHGPWADFTKKHVPEFLASFQAGDVVALEPTATVDDSGMIRMTLTKVPSLEGGIVVLRKGLIKAMVGGFFDRFFNRAVDAKRQLGSIFKTIVYAAALELKWNTLDPLQNIKDIYPFESTFYVPNPDHDPESDRVSILWAGVKSENLATVWLLYHLTDRLSMNEFRELVDSLGLSRKTTETYEEYTARVRDRFGIMATDEDVREAAFEESKKEIEADLIFGGHEGLMSDISRLHYKIDPGDFLVEGELDAQIYRWSFLRLQALNQSMKRRLKEIGGSLLSPASADRASLAAGDLSNFYVDSSRGRIVYSESRNLIENASLTTLAEELQTAERVIDPETIWIDGLIPSRVLDSLQAHSEKIYARLKGHRKYDSELLYRLSDFKRLVNLTYVTRLSERIGITTKLDPVLSFPLGANSISIVEAALAYQSMMTGHRYSLEGIESAAMLPIITRIEDRQGSVIWEYKPKAERIFSERVCGMISDILRMVMIRGTGRAAKDSVQLAMDLEGRKVNIPLPVFGKTGTANKYTNSSFVGFLPGPDEQSGTLDIKEGYVIASYVGYDDNRPMKGKHIVIYGSSGALPLWVDTGNAIVNGSIYKKAVQAADLAFDLQSFPRYGYNEFREVTISSGSGLPLNVQVHESPAGHLRVLGDVESGGSRLILKRVFEPMGGSQHGKKQN
;
A
#
# COMPACT_ATOMS: atom_id res chain seq x y z
N LEU A 1 -24.01 9.61 -17.83
CA LEU A 1 -25.38 10.06 -17.50
C LEU A 1 -26.05 9.13 -16.51
N ASP A 2 -25.84 7.82 -16.64
CA ASP A 2 -26.44 6.78 -15.77
C ASP A 2 -26.22 7.04 -14.28
N TYR A 3 -24.99 7.35 -13.84
CA TYR A 3 -24.75 7.67 -12.43
C TYR A 3 -25.61 8.83 -11.89
N ILE A 4 -25.84 9.89 -12.67
CA ILE A 4 -26.70 11.01 -12.28
C ILE A 4 -28.16 10.55 -12.19
N LYS A 5 -28.59 9.71 -13.14
CA LYS A 5 -29.93 9.13 -13.15
C LYS A 5 -30.15 8.25 -11.91
N ASP A 6 -29.21 7.37 -11.60
CA ASP A 6 -29.26 6.51 -10.42
C ASP A 6 -29.33 7.34 -9.12
N GLN A 7 -28.64 8.49 -9.08
CA GLN A 7 -28.76 9.42 -7.97
C GLN A 7 -30.15 10.02 -7.84
N LEU A 8 -30.72 10.51 -8.94
CA LEU A 8 -32.06 11.09 -8.93
C LEU A 8 -33.14 10.05 -8.64
N ASP A 9 -32.89 8.79 -8.97
CA ASP A 9 -33.77 7.66 -8.67
C ASP A 9 -33.63 7.15 -7.22
N SER A 10 -32.70 7.69 -6.43
CA SER A 10 -32.57 7.37 -5.00
C SER A 10 -33.76 7.90 -4.19
N ASP A 11 -34.09 7.23 -3.08
CA ASP A 11 -35.18 7.65 -2.17
C ASP A 11 -35.00 9.09 -1.68
N TYR A 12 -33.75 9.54 -1.50
CA TYR A 12 -33.43 10.90 -1.09
C TYR A 12 -33.88 11.95 -2.12
N PHE A 13 -33.49 11.80 -3.39
CA PHE A 13 -33.88 12.77 -4.41
C PHE A 13 -35.33 12.61 -4.84
N LYS A 14 -35.88 11.38 -4.85
CA LYS A 14 -37.30 11.15 -5.10
C LYS A 14 -38.18 11.92 -4.11
N ALA A 15 -37.91 11.82 -2.81
CA ALA A 15 -38.66 12.56 -1.81
C ALA A 15 -38.64 14.08 -2.06
N ILE A 16 -37.47 14.64 -2.39
CA ILE A 16 -37.31 16.08 -2.67
C ILE A 16 -38.07 16.48 -3.95
N LEU A 17 -38.01 15.66 -5.00
CA LEU A 17 -38.64 15.94 -6.29
C LEU A 17 -40.17 15.77 -6.22
N ASP A 18 -40.66 14.76 -5.50
CA ASP A 18 -42.09 14.51 -5.28
C ASP A 18 -42.74 15.66 -4.51
N GLU A 19 -42.05 16.23 -3.50
CA GLU A 19 -42.51 17.43 -2.79
C GLU A 19 -42.70 18.65 -3.71
N GLN A 20 -42.00 18.69 -4.84
CA GLN A 20 -42.11 19.74 -5.86
C GLN A 20 -43.05 19.37 -7.01
N GLY A 21 -43.75 18.22 -6.94
CA GLY A 21 -44.64 17.73 -7.99
C GLY A 21 -43.91 17.28 -9.26
N VAL A 22 -42.66 16.80 -9.13
CA VAL A 22 -41.84 16.33 -10.24
C VAL A 22 -41.93 14.80 -10.36
N ASP A 23 -43.01 14.33 -10.98
CA ASP A 23 -43.29 12.88 -11.10
C ASP A 23 -42.40 12.18 -12.16
N ASN A 24 -41.91 12.92 -13.16
CA ASN A 24 -41.04 12.39 -14.21
C ASN A 24 -39.96 13.41 -14.62
N ILE A 25 -38.72 13.13 -14.20
CA ILE A 25 -37.52 13.92 -14.45
C ILE A 25 -37.30 14.22 -15.94
N ALA A 26 -37.55 13.25 -16.82
CA ALA A 26 -37.29 13.40 -18.26
C ALA A 26 -38.25 14.41 -18.91
N THR A 27 -39.45 14.57 -18.37
CA THR A 27 -40.48 15.46 -18.91
C THR A 27 -40.70 16.72 -18.07
N SER A 28 -40.17 16.80 -16.86
CA SER A 28 -40.42 17.89 -15.92
C SER A 28 -39.70 19.20 -16.28
N GLY A 29 -38.73 19.17 -17.20
CA GLY A 29 -38.00 20.36 -17.64
C GLY A 29 -37.14 21.00 -16.56
N ILE A 30 -36.83 20.26 -15.49
CA ILE A 30 -35.87 20.67 -14.46
C ILE A 30 -34.47 20.77 -15.05
N ARG A 31 -33.63 21.61 -14.47
CA ARG A 31 -32.22 21.77 -14.84
C ARG A 31 -31.34 21.19 -13.74
N ILE A 32 -30.47 20.25 -14.11
CA ILE A 32 -29.56 19.58 -13.20
C ILE A 32 -28.13 20.08 -13.47
N TYR A 33 -27.53 20.67 -12.45
CA TYR A 33 -26.15 21.14 -12.46
C TYR A 33 -25.26 20.13 -11.76
N THR A 34 -24.11 19.83 -12.36
CA THR A 34 -23.18 18.84 -11.84
C THR A 34 -21.83 19.44 -11.48
N SER A 35 -21.07 18.75 -10.64
CA SER A 35 -19.71 19.13 -10.25
C SER A 35 -18.64 18.79 -11.28
N ILE A 36 -19.00 18.08 -12.36
CA ILE A 36 -18.07 17.65 -13.41
C ILE A 36 -17.42 18.88 -14.06
N ASN A 37 -16.10 18.89 -14.06
CA ASN A 37 -15.32 19.87 -14.81
C ASN A 37 -14.99 19.29 -16.19
N LYS A 38 -15.39 20.00 -17.24
CA LYS A 38 -15.24 19.57 -18.62
C LYS A 38 -13.76 19.31 -19.01
N GLU A 39 -12.85 20.21 -18.67
CA GLU A 39 -11.43 20.09 -19.03
C GLU A 39 -10.78 18.88 -18.35
N ILE A 40 -11.11 18.63 -17.07
CA ILE A 40 -10.63 17.47 -16.33
C ILE A 40 -11.23 16.17 -16.90
N GLN A 41 -12.53 16.16 -17.19
CA GLN A 41 -13.23 15.00 -17.77
C GLN A 41 -12.64 14.60 -19.12
N GLU A 42 -12.47 15.57 -20.03
CA GLU A 42 -11.89 15.34 -21.36
C GLU A 42 -10.43 14.88 -21.26
N GLY A 43 -9.64 15.49 -20.37
CA GLY A 43 -8.26 15.08 -20.11
C GLY A 43 -8.13 13.64 -19.58
N ALA A 44 -8.99 13.26 -18.63
CA ALA A 44 -9.03 11.90 -18.08
C ALA A 44 -9.42 10.87 -19.15
N LEU A 45 -10.47 11.16 -19.93
CA LEU A 45 -10.93 10.27 -21.00
C LEU A 45 -9.87 10.08 -22.08
N LYS A 46 -9.24 11.17 -22.53
CA LYS A 46 -8.15 11.14 -23.51
C LYS A 46 -6.95 10.35 -22.99
N SER A 47 -6.63 10.47 -21.71
CA SER A 47 -5.55 9.69 -21.10
C SER A 47 -5.79 8.19 -21.21
N LEU A 48 -6.99 7.73 -20.83
CA LEU A 48 -7.35 6.32 -20.89
C LEU A 48 -7.31 5.80 -22.34
N ARG A 49 -7.84 6.56 -23.30
CA ARG A 49 -7.82 6.18 -24.73
C ARG A 49 -6.43 6.15 -25.33
N LYS A 50 -5.51 6.98 -24.85
CA LYS A 50 -4.10 6.98 -25.25
C LYS A 50 -3.34 5.76 -24.72
N HIS A 51 -3.53 5.41 -23.44
CA HIS A 51 -2.67 4.42 -22.76
C HIS A 51 -3.15 2.98 -22.92
N LEU A 52 -4.46 2.71 -22.88
CA LEU A 52 -4.96 1.33 -22.93
C LEU A 52 -4.57 0.57 -24.22
N PRO A 53 -4.67 1.16 -25.44
CA PRO A 53 -4.20 0.51 -26.66
C PRO A 53 -2.72 0.14 -26.62
N ALA A 54 -1.87 1.07 -26.15
CA ALA A 54 -0.43 0.84 -26.06
C ALA A 54 -0.07 -0.22 -25.01
N LEU A 55 -0.81 -0.29 -23.89
CA LEU A 55 -0.63 -1.34 -22.89
C LEU A 55 -1.09 -2.71 -23.40
N ASP A 56 -2.23 -2.77 -24.08
CA ASP A 56 -2.74 -4.00 -24.67
C ASP A 56 -1.78 -4.54 -25.74
N VAL A 57 -1.24 -3.69 -26.62
CA VAL A 57 -0.23 -4.09 -27.62
C VAL A 57 1.08 -4.58 -26.99
N LYS A 58 1.52 -4.01 -25.85
CA LYS A 58 2.68 -4.55 -25.11
C LYS A 58 2.45 -5.97 -24.61
N LEU A 59 1.20 -6.31 -24.28
CA LEU A 59 0.82 -7.62 -23.74
C LEU A 59 0.55 -8.65 -24.82
N THR A 60 -0.25 -8.29 -25.82
CA THR A 60 -0.80 -9.24 -26.81
C THR A 60 -0.20 -9.08 -28.21
N GLY A 61 0.56 -8.01 -28.45
CA GLY A 61 0.96 -7.59 -29.80
C GLY A 61 -0.17 -6.93 -30.59
N LEU A 62 0.06 -6.74 -31.90
CA LEU A 62 -0.89 -6.11 -32.82
C LEU A 62 -2.10 -6.99 -33.14
N GLY A 63 -1.97 -8.31 -33.00
CA GLY A 63 -3.06 -9.27 -33.20
C GLY A 63 -4.10 -9.24 -32.07
N GLY A 64 -5.33 -9.67 -32.38
CA GLY A 64 -6.42 -9.78 -31.41
C GLY A 64 -7.71 -10.31 -32.06
N GLU A 65 -8.62 -10.82 -31.23
CA GLU A 65 -9.98 -11.20 -31.64
C GLU A 65 -10.67 -10.09 -32.44
N SER A 66 -11.66 -10.45 -33.27
CA SER A 66 -12.43 -9.52 -34.11
C SER A 66 -13.22 -8.52 -33.26
N TYR A 67 -12.55 -7.50 -32.71
CA TYR A 67 -13.17 -6.37 -32.01
C TYR A 67 -14.07 -5.55 -32.92
N LEU A 68 -13.99 -5.76 -34.23
CA LEU A 68 -14.90 -5.17 -35.21
C LEU A 68 -16.38 -5.49 -34.89
N GLU A 69 -16.68 -6.69 -34.41
CA GLU A 69 -18.05 -7.08 -34.04
C GLU A 69 -18.51 -6.34 -32.79
N LYS A 70 -17.71 -6.42 -31.71
CA LYS A 70 -17.99 -5.71 -30.45
C LYS A 70 -18.05 -4.19 -30.65
N TYR A 71 -17.16 -3.62 -31.45
CA TYR A 71 -17.19 -2.20 -31.80
C TYR A 71 -18.47 -1.84 -32.55
N ARG A 72 -18.90 -2.69 -33.50
CA ARG A 72 -20.13 -2.46 -34.26
C ARG A 72 -21.36 -2.43 -33.36
N GLU A 73 -21.42 -3.31 -32.36
CA GLU A 73 -22.48 -3.30 -31.35
C GLU A 73 -22.46 -2.02 -30.49
N LEU A 74 -21.27 -1.57 -30.08
CA LEU A 74 -21.13 -0.46 -29.13
C LEU A 74 -21.28 0.92 -29.78
N VAL A 75 -20.77 1.10 -31.00
CA VAL A 75 -20.55 2.40 -31.63
C VAL A 75 -21.30 2.54 -32.97
N GLY A 76 -21.70 1.43 -33.61
CA GLY A 76 -22.39 1.43 -34.90
C GLY A 76 -21.44 1.15 -36.07
N ASP A 77 -21.52 1.92 -37.15
CA ASP A 77 -20.67 1.66 -38.33
C ASP A 77 -19.17 1.93 -38.03
N PRO A 78 -18.29 0.90 -38.07
CA PRO A 78 -16.88 1.06 -37.76
C PRO A 78 -16.11 1.92 -38.76
N PHE A 79 -16.54 1.98 -40.02
CA PHE A 79 -15.83 2.73 -41.07
C PHE A 79 -16.21 4.20 -41.15
N ARG A 80 -17.21 4.61 -40.36
CA ARG A 80 -17.69 5.98 -40.34
C ARG A 80 -17.03 6.76 -39.20
N ARG A 81 -16.30 7.82 -39.55
CA ARG A 81 -15.75 8.76 -38.58
C ARG A 81 -16.89 9.48 -37.83
N GLN A 82 -16.97 9.30 -36.51
CA GLN A 82 -17.93 10.01 -35.68
C GLN A 82 -17.42 11.42 -35.37
N LYS A 83 -18.18 12.45 -35.76
CA LYS A 83 -17.80 13.84 -35.50
C LYS A 83 -17.97 14.15 -34.00
N GLY A 84 -16.91 14.65 -33.37
CA GLY A 84 -16.95 15.12 -31.97
C GLY A 84 -16.67 14.05 -30.92
N GLU A 85 -16.42 12.80 -31.31
CA GLU A 85 -15.97 11.74 -30.40
C GLU A 85 -14.50 11.39 -30.68
N ASP A 86 -13.64 11.45 -29.66
CA ASP A 86 -12.25 10.97 -29.71
C ASP A 86 -12.18 9.43 -29.64
N ILE A 87 -13.08 8.72 -30.33
CA ILE A 87 -13.09 7.24 -30.39
C ILE A 87 -12.42 6.82 -31.70
N PRO A 88 -11.55 5.78 -31.69
CA PRO A 88 -10.96 5.29 -32.93
C PRO A 88 -12.03 4.76 -33.89
N PHE A 89 -11.92 5.09 -35.16
CA PHE A 89 -12.72 4.46 -36.23
C PHE A 89 -11.81 3.58 -37.09
N PHE A 90 -12.38 2.84 -38.04
CA PHE A 90 -11.63 1.90 -38.87
C PHE A 90 -11.44 2.42 -40.29
N GLY A 91 -10.24 2.21 -40.84
CA GLY A 91 -9.91 2.44 -42.23
C GLY A 91 -9.23 1.23 -42.85
N ARG A 92 -9.19 1.19 -44.19
CA ARG A 92 -8.48 0.17 -44.96
C ARG A 92 -7.15 0.72 -45.45
N ILE A 93 -6.09 -0.05 -45.31
CA ILE A 93 -4.79 0.30 -45.90
C ILE A 93 -4.90 0.23 -47.42
N THR A 94 -4.60 1.34 -48.10
CA THR A 94 -4.59 1.42 -49.56
C THR A 94 -3.18 1.22 -50.12
N GLU A 95 -2.17 1.79 -49.47
CA GLU A 95 -0.76 1.72 -49.87
C GLU A 95 0.14 1.74 -48.63
N ILE A 96 1.24 0.98 -48.65
CA ILE A 96 2.31 1.04 -47.65
C ILE A 96 3.58 1.50 -48.35
N ARG A 97 4.10 2.67 -47.93
CA ARG A 97 5.35 3.22 -48.43
C ARG A 97 6.45 2.96 -47.42
N ASN A 98 7.37 2.06 -47.76
CA ASN A 98 8.53 1.74 -46.94
C ASN A 98 9.78 2.52 -47.41
N ASP A 99 9.65 3.85 -47.49
CA ASP A 99 10.77 4.74 -47.80
C ASP A 99 11.70 4.88 -46.57
N LYS A 100 13.01 4.96 -46.80
CA LYS A 100 14.00 5.14 -45.73
C LYS A 100 13.90 6.52 -45.06
N GLU A 101 13.47 7.55 -45.78
CA GLU A 101 13.36 8.91 -45.25
C GLU A 101 11.98 9.18 -44.61
N ASN A 102 10.92 8.81 -45.33
CA ASN A 102 9.52 9.09 -44.99
C ASN A 102 8.62 7.85 -45.14
N PRO A 103 8.73 6.86 -44.24
CA PRO A 103 7.84 5.71 -44.24
C PRO A 103 6.42 6.11 -43.82
N SER A 104 5.42 5.63 -44.56
CA SER A 104 4.01 5.99 -44.34
C SER A 104 3.04 4.85 -44.71
N ILE A 105 1.87 4.85 -44.08
CA ILE A 105 0.72 4.03 -44.47
C ILE A 105 -0.40 4.95 -44.95
N PHE A 106 -0.93 4.71 -46.14
CA PHE A 106 -2.11 5.39 -46.66
C PHE A 106 -3.35 4.57 -46.36
N VAL A 107 -4.41 5.25 -45.92
CA VAL A 107 -5.65 4.63 -45.47
C VAL A 107 -6.87 5.34 -46.04
N SER A 108 -7.93 4.59 -46.30
CA SER A 108 -9.24 5.11 -46.72
C SER A 108 -10.37 4.58 -45.83
N TRP A 109 -11.43 5.37 -45.68
CA TRP A 109 -12.65 5.01 -44.95
C TRP A 109 -13.87 5.69 -45.59
N ASP A 110 -15.06 5.48 -45.01
CA ASP A 110 -16.26 6.11 -45.54
C ASP A 110 -16.21 7.64 -45.36
N GLY A 111 -16.04 8.36 -46.47
CA GLY A 111 -15.98 9.82 -46.50
C GLY A 111 -14.59 10.44 -46.31
N GLY A 112 -13.49 9.70 -46.51
CA GLY A 112 -12.15 10.33 -46.58
C GLY A 112 -10.95 9.39 -46.74
N GLU A 113 -9.79 9.99 -46.94
CA GLU A 113 -8.48 9.35 -47.01
C GLU A 113 -7.48 10.07 -46.10
N GLY A 114 -6.43 9.36 -45.67
CA GLY A 114 -5.44 9.87 -44.74
C GLY A 114 -4.13 9.12 -44.79
N VAL A 115 -3.14 9.67 -44.07
CA VAL A 115 -1.77 9.16 -44.00
C VAL A 115 -1.33 8.97 -42.56
N ILE A 116 -0.66 7.86 -42.28
CA ILE A 116 -0.01 7.57 -41.00
C ILE A 116 1.49 7.68 -41.24
N ASP A 117 2.08 8.77 -40.76
CA ASP A 117 3.53 9.00 -40.82
C ASP A 117 4.25 8.35 -39.62
N TYR A 118 5.57 8.57 -39.52
CA TYR A 118 6.36 8.05 -38.41
C TYR A 118 5.80 8.40 -37.01
N GLU A 119 5.30 9.63 -36.81
CA GLU A 119 4.73 10.02 -35.52
C GLU A 119 3.42 9.27 -35.26
N GLY A 120 2.59 9.08 -36.29
CA GLY A 120 1.38 8.27 -36.21
C GLY A 120 1.62 6.78 -35.93
N LEU A 121 2.80 6.24 -36.27
CA LEU A 121 3.18 4.84 -36.00
C LEU A 121 3.86 4.65 -34.64
N ARG A 122 4.42 5.73 -34.07
CA ARG A 122 5.37 5.66 -32.96
C ARG A 122 4.81 4.98 -31.71
N SER A 123 3.58 5.31 -31.31
CA SER A 123 2.97 4.81 -30.07
C SER A 123 2.88 3.28 -30.06
N LEU A 124 2.26 2.71 -31.09
CA LEU A 124 2.11 1.25 -31.20
C LEU A 124 3.41 0.55 -31.59
N GLY A 125 4.28 1.19 -32.36
CA GLY A 125 5.62 0.68 -32.66
C GLY A 125 6.46 0.50 -31.39
N GLU A 126 6.46 1.50 -30.51
CA GLU A 126 7.14 1.45 -29.21
C GLU A 126 6.52 0.39 -28.29
N ALA A 127 5.19 0.33 -28.23
CA ALA A 127 4.46 -0.67 -27.47
C ALA A 127 4.84 -2.10 -27.91
N LEU A 128 4.81 -2.38 -29.21
CA LEU A 128 5.10 -3.70 -29.75
C LEU A 128 6.56 -4.10 -29.50
N ARG A 129 7.52 -3.17 -29.69
CA ARG A 129 8.94 -3.45 -29.43
C ARG A 129 9.19 -3.72 -27.96
N LYS A 130 8.56 -2.98 -27.06
CA LYS A 130 8.66 -3.25 -25.62
C LYS A 130 8.07 -4.62 -25.27
N GLY A 131 6.93 -5.00 -25.86
CA GLY A 131 6.35 -6.32 -25.70
C GLY A 131 7.27 -7.47 -26.17
N LYS A 132 8.00 -7.28 -27.28
CA LYS A 132 8.89 -8.30 -27.88
C LYS A 132 10.29 -8.36 -27.25
N HIS A 133 10.85 -7.22 -26.85
CA HIS A 133 12.27 -7.11 -26.47
C HIS A 133 12.49 -6.59 -25.05
N GLY A 134 11.42 -6.34 -24.28
CA GLY A 134 11.48 -5.87 -22.91
C GLY A 134 11.34 -4.34 -22.76
N PRO A 135 11.24 -3.84 -21.51
CA PRO A 135 10.75 -2.49 -21.22
C PRO A 135 11.69 -1.36 -21.69
N TRP A 136 12.96 -1.66 -21.91
CA TRP A 136 14.00 -0.71 -22.33
C TRP A 136 14.10 -0.53 -23.84
N ALA A 137 13.35 -1.31 -24.63
CA ALA A 137 13.36 -1.20 -26.07
C ALA A 137 12.78 0.14 -26.54
N ASP A 138 13.42 0.75 -27.54
CA ASP A 138 12.98 1.98 -28.20
C ASP A 138 12.40 1.69 -29.60
N PHE A 139 11.59 2.62 -30.10
CA PHE A 139 11.13 2.62 -31.49
C PHE A 139 11.63 3.89 -32.17
N THR A 140 12.52 3.69 -33.15
CA THR A 140 13.12 4.76 -33.97
C THR A 140 12.89 4.45 -35.44
N LYS A 141 13.15 5.41 -36.33
CA LYS A 141 12.95 5.25 -37.79
C LYS A 141 13.59 3.97 -38.37
N LYS A 142 14.71 3.49 -37.80
CA LYS A 142 15.39 2.25 -38.21
C LYS A 142 14.54 0.98 -38.05
N HIS A 143 13.54 1.01 -37.18
CA HIS A 143 12.65 -0.12 -36.89
C HIS A 143 11.36 -0.08 -37.70
N VAL A 144 11.07 1.03 -38.40
CA VAL A 144 9.82 1.20 -39.14
C VAL A 144 9.66 0.16 -40.25
N PRO A 145 10.70 -0.19 -41.05
CA PRO A 145 10.55 -1.23 -42.08
C PRO A 145 10.09 -2.58 -41.52
N GLU A 146 10.63 -2.99 -40.36
CA GLU A 146 10.23 -4.22 -39.66
C GLU A 146 8.79 -4.12 -39.15
N PHE A 147 8.38 -2.96 -38.64
CA PHE A 147 7.02 -2.72 -38.17
C PHE A 147 6.00 -2.74 -39.32
N LEU A 148 6.31 -2.07 -40.43
CA LEU A 148 5.46 -2.05 -41.63
C LEU A 148 5.27 -3.43 -42.24
N ALA A 149 6.24 -4.34 -42.09
CA ALA A 149 6.10 -5.73 -42.53
C ALA A 149 4.99 -6.50 -41.78
N SER A 150 4.42 -5.94 -40.72
CA SER A 150 3.27 -6.49 -40.00
C SER A 150 1.92 -6.18 -40.68
N PHE A 151 1.91 -5.42 -41.78
CA PHE A 151 0.71 -4.94 -42.46
C PHE A 151 0.77 -5.22 -43.97
N GLN A 152 -0.40 -5.30 -44.60
CA GLN A 152 -0.59 -5.45 -46.03
C GLN A 152 -1.67 -4.51 -46.55
N ALA A 153 -1.62 -4.17 -47.85
CA ALA A 153 -2.71 -3.45 -48.48
C ALA A 153 -4.01 -4.27 -48.40
N GLY A 154 -5.11 -3.62 -48.03
CA GLY A 154 -6.41 -4.24 -47.74
C GLY A 154 -6.69 -4.48 -46.26
N ASP A 155 -5.67 -4.47 -45.40
CA ASP A 155 -5.85 -4.64 -43.95
C ASP A 155 -6.76 -3.55 -43.37
N VAL A 156 -7.58 -3.94 -42.39
CA VAL A 156 -8.45 -3.03 -41.64
C VAL A 156 -7.75 -2.65 -40.35
N VAL A 157 -7.53 -1.35 -40.14
CA VAL A 157 -6.82 -0.81 -38.98
C VAL A 157 -7.64 0.24 -38.26
N ALA A 158 -7.46 0.34 -36.94
CA ALA A 158 -8.08 1.39 -36.13
C ALA A 158 -7.23 2.68 -36.19
N LEU A 159 -7.92 3.81 -36.33
CA LEU A 159 -7.35 5.11 -36.62
C LEU A 159 -7.88 6.17 -35.66
N GLU A 160 -6.99 7.02 -35.20
CA GLU A 160 -7.31 8.26 -34.49
C GLU A 160 -6.94 9.47 -35.36
N PRO A 161 -7.85 10.43 -35.57
CA PRO A 161 -7.56 11.61 -36.36
C PRO A 161 -6.61 12.56 -35.62
N THR A 162 -5.61 13.08 -36.32
CA THR A 162 -4.89 14.26 -35.84
C THR A 162 -5.58 15.53 -36.35
N ALA A 163 -5.36 16.66 -35.68
CA ALA A 163 -5.88 17.95 -36.11
C ALA A 163 -5.07 18.57 -37.28
N THR A 164 -4.25 17.78 -37.98
CA THR A 164 -3.27 18.26 -38.94
C THR A 164 -3.42 17.54 -40.28
N VAL A 165 -3.04 18.24 -41.36
CA VAL A 165 -2.89 17.68 -42.70
C VAL A 165 -1.41 17.55 -43.05
N ASP A 166 -1.08 16.67 -43.99
CA ASP A 166 0.25 16.60 -44.58
C ASP A 166 0.43 17.63 -45.71
N ASP A 167 1.61 17.63 -46.32
CA ASP A 167 1.97 18.57 -47.38
C ASP A 167 1.14 18.36 -48.67
N SER A 168 0.44 17.23 -48.79
CA SER A 168 -0.44 16.88 -49.91
C SER A 168 -1.93 17.18 -49.63
N GLY A 169 -2.25 17.67 -48.43
CA GLY A 169 -3.62 17.95 -47.99
C GLY A 169 -4.37 16.74 -47.44
N MET A 170 -3.72 15.59 -47.26
CA MET A 170 -4.30 14.41 -46.62
C MET A 170 -4.34 14.59 -45.10
N ILE A 171 -5.38 14.04 -44.47
CA ILE A 171 -5.51 14.08 -43.02
C ILE A 171 -4.46 13.16 -42.40
N ARG A 172 -3.64 13.69 -41.48
CA ARG A 172 -2.72 12.85 -40.71
C ARG A 172 -3.49 12.03 -39.68
N MET A 173 -3.06 10.78 -39.51
CA MET A 173 -3.71 9.79 -38.67
C MET A 173 -2.69 9.15 -37.73
N THR A 174 -3.17 8.73 -36.56
CA THR A 174 -2.42 7.89 -35.62
C THR A 174 -2.96 6.46 -35.69
N LEU A 175 -2.06 5.50 -35.83
CA LEU A 175 -2.40 4.08 -35.76
C LEU A 175 -2.66 3.71 -34.30
N THR A 176 -3.81 3.10 -34.03
CA THR A 176 -4.22 2.68 -32.69
C THR A 176 -4.83 1.27 -32.71
N LYS A 177 -5.34 0.82 -31.57
CA LYS A 177 -6.01 -0.48 -31.40
C LYS A 177 -7.18 -0.31 -30.45
N VAL A 178 -8.30 -0.99 -30.72
CA VAL A 178 -9.36 -1.15 -29.71
C VAL A 178 -8.88 -2.17 -28.66
N PRO A 179 -8.62 -1.77 -27.41
CA PRO A 179 -8.00 -2.67 -26.44
C PRO A 179 -9.00 -3.66 -25.83
N SER A 180 -8.55 -4.88 -25.50
CA SER A 180 -9.26 -5.72 -24.52
C SER A 180 -9.18 -5.15 -23.11
N LEU A 181 -8.06 -4.48 -22.84
CA LEU A 181 -7.75 -3.93 -21.55
C LEU A 181 -8.68 -2.76 -21.25
N GLU A 182 -9.19 -2.71 -20.02
CA GLU A 182 -10.07 -1.65 -19.55
C GLU A 182 -9.44 -0.91 -18.36
N GLY A 183 -10.11 0.14 -17.93
CA GLY A 183 -9.68 0.91 -16.76
C GLY A 183 -10.77 1.84 -16.25
N GLY A 184 -10.42 2.60 -15.22
CA GLY A 184 -11.28 3.65 -14.68
C GLY A 184 -10.46 4.77 -14.08
N ILE A 185 -11.00 5.99 -14.11
CA ILE A 185 -10.42 7.18 -13.48
C ILE A 185 -11.54 7.92 -12.74
N VAL A 186 -11.27 8.36 -11.52
CA VAL A 186 -12.14 9.29 -10.79
C VAL A 186 -11.30 10.39 -10.15
N VAL A 187 -11.83 11.61 -10.18
CA VAL A 187 -11.24 12.79 -9.55
C VAL A 187 -12.20 13.35 -8.53
N LEU A 188 -11.75 13.50 -7.28
CA LEU A 188 -12.52 14.09 -6.19
C LEU A 188 -11.90 15.41 -5.73
N ARG A 189 -12.74 16.35 -5.32
CA ARG A 189 -12.35 17.55 -4.55
C ARG A 189 -13.45 17.86 -3.55
N LYS A 190 -13.13 17.90 -2.25
CA LYS A 190 -14.09 18.17 -1.15
C LYS A 190 -15.35 17.30 -1.22
N GLY A 191 -15.17 16.01 -1.51
CA GLY A 191 -16.24 15.03 -1.66
C GLY A 191 -16.97 15.04 -3.00
N LEU A 192 -16.79 16.07 -3.84
CA LEU A 192 -17.45 16.18 -5.13
C LEU A 192 -16.67 15.47 -6.24
N ILE A 193 -17.40 14.78 -7.12
CA ILE A 193 -16.83 14.18 -8.34
C ILE A 193 -16.55 15.29 -9.36
N LYS A 194 -15.28 15.52 -9.68
CA LYS A 194 -14.83 16.50 -10.69
C LYS A 194 -14.63 15.88 -12.07
N ALA A 195 -14.33 14.59 -12.13
CA ALA A 195 -14.31 13.79 -13.35
C ALA A 195 -14.50 12.32 -12.99
N MET A 196 -15.09 11.55 -13.91
CA MET A 196 -15.38 10.14 -13.76
C MET A 196 -15.42 9.48 -15.13
N VAL A 197 -14.53 8.51 -15.37
CA VAL A 197 -14.41 7.76 -16.62
C VAL A 197 -14.40 6.27 -16.29
N GLY A 198 -15.41 5.54 -16.76
CA GLY A 198 -15.67 4.13 -16.45
C GLY A 198 -15.16 3.13 -17.50
N GLY A 199 -14.44 3.58 -18.54
CA GLY A 199 -13.79 2.68 -19.51
C GLY A 199 -13.39 3.37 -20.81
N PHE A 200 -12.91 2.58 -21.76
CA PHE A 200 -12.43 3.06 -23.07
C PHE A 200 -13.54 3.72 -23.91
N PHE A 201 -14.67 3.01 -24.03
CA PHE A 201 -15.88 3.53 -24.66
C PHE A 201 -16.72 4.36 -23.69
N ASP A 202 -16.53 4.17 -22.38
CA ASP A 202 -17.26 4.83 -21.29
C ASP A 202 -18.80 4.66 -21.42
N ARG A 203 -19.24 3.44 -21.71
CA ARG A 203 -20.65 3.05 -21.88
C ARG A 203 -21.00 1.83 -21.02
N PHE A 204 -22.27 1.72 -20.61
CA PHE A 204 -22.89 0.58 -19.90
C PHE A 204 -22.45 0.33 -18.46
N PHE A 205 -21.18 -0.02 -18.24
CA PHE A 205 -20.66 -0.40 -16.92
C PHE A 205 -19.62 0.61 -16.44
N ASN A 206 -19.91 1.27 -15.31
CA ASN A 206 -19.05 2.33 -14.79
C ASN A 206 -17.96 1.76 -13.88
N ARG A 207 -16.81 1.41 -14.47
CA ARG A 207 -15.68 0.85 -13.73
C ARG A 207 -15.08 1.78 -12.69
N ALA A 208 -15.31 3.09 -12.77
CA ALA A 208 -14.79 4.03 -11.78
C ALA A 208 -15.51 3.90 -10.43
N VAL A 209 -16.76 3.41 -10.44
CA VAL A 209 -17.62 3.34 -9.25
C VAL A 209 -17.96 1.88 -8.90
N ASP A 210 -18.35 1.08 -9.88
CA ASP A 210 -18.99 -0.22 -9.63
C ASP A 210 -18.00 -1.39 -9.61
N ALA A 211 -16.84 -1.25 -10.26
CA ALA A 211 -15.87 -2.32 -10.35
C ALA A 211 -15.07 -2.49 -9.05
N LYS A 212 -15.40 -3.53 -8.27
CA LYS A 212 -14.60 -3.92 -7.10
C LYS A 212 -13.39 -4.73 -7.53
N ARG A 213 -12.20 -4.25 -7.17
CA ARG A 213 -10.91 -4.86 -7.55
C ARG A 213 -9.98 -4.96 -6.35
N GLN A 214 -9.09 -5.95 -6.36
CA GLN A 214 -7.95 -5.97 -5.45
C GLN A 214 -6.99 -4.82 -5.79
N LEU A 215 -6.91 -3.83 -4.90
CA LEU A 215 -6.09 -2.63 -5.12
C LEU A 215 -4.67 -2.74 -4.53
N GLY A 216 -4.31 -3.91 -4.00
CA GLY A 216 -2.95 -4.22 -3.54
C GLY A 216 -2.47 -3.27 -2.45
N SER A 217 -1.22 -2.82 -2.59
CA SER A 217 -0.51 -1.97 -1.62
C SER A 217 -1.14 -0.60 -1.31
N ILE A 218 -2.25 -0.22 -1.96
CA ILE A 218 -3.06 0.94 -1.56
C ILE A 218 -3.57 0.77 -0.11
N PHE A 219 -3.88 -0.46 0.32
CA PHE A 219 -4.36 -0.77 1.67
C PHE A 219 -3.32 -0.53 2.78
N LYS A 220 -2.01 -0.51 2.45
CA LYS A 220 -0.94 -0.30 3.43
C LYS A 220 -1.08 1.05 4.16
N THR A 221 -1.54 2.07 3.45
CA THR A 221 -1.71 3.42 4.01
C THR A 221 -2.75 3.48 5.12
N ILE A 222 -3.78 2.62 5.06
CA ILE A 222 -4.79 2.50 6.11
C ILE A 222 -4.15 1.94 7.39
N VAL A 223 -3.27 0.94 7.27
CA VAL A 223 -2.53 0.40 8.42
C VAL A 223 -1.58 1.44 9.00
N TYR A 224 -0.92 2.24 8.16
CA TYR A 224 -0.08 3.34 8.64
C TYR A 224 -0.91 4.39 9.37
N ALA A 225 -2.05 4.82 8.82
CA ALA A 225 -2.96 5.76 9.47
C ALA A 225 -3.41 5.24 10.85
N ALA A 226 -3.83 3.97 10.91
CA ALA A 226 -4.20 3.33 12.17
C ALA A 226 -3.06 3.32 13.19
N ALA A 227 -1.84 2.99 12.75
CA ALA A 227 -0.68 2.98 13.63
C ALA A 227 -0.39 4.36 14.22
N LEU A 228 -0.51 5.42 13.41
CA LEU A 228 -0.25 6.79 13.82
C LEU A 228 -1.28 7.36 14.82
N GLU A 229 -2.49 6.80 14.87
CA GLU A 229 -3.49 7.06 15.92
C GLU A 229 -3.20 6.26 17.22
N LEU A 230 -2.46 5.15 17.12
CA LEU A 230 -2.20 4.19 18.18
C LEU A 230 -0.74 4.26 18.69
N LYS A 231 -0.23 5.47 18.89
CA LYS A 231 1.12 5.79 19.43
C LYS A 231 2.32 5.42 18.55
N TRP A 232 2.13 4.97 17.33
CA TRP A 232 3.25 4.82 16.40
C TRP A 232 3.66 6.16 15.78
N ASN A 233 4.88 6.21 15.29
CA ASN A 233 5.52 7.34 14.65
C ASN A 233 6.12 6.87 13.31
N THR A 234 6.16 7.76 12.31
CA THR A 234 6.68 7.43 10.96
C THR A 234 8.11 6.89 10.97
N LEU A 235 8.89 7.24 12.00
CA LEU A 235 10.29 6.86 12.17
C LEU A 235 10.49 5.60 13.02
N ASP A 236 9.41 4.95 13.49
CA ASP A 236 9.52 3.70 14.26
C ASP A 236 10.13 2.56 13.46
N PRO A 237 11.05 1.78 14.05
CA PRO A 237 11.58 0.60 13.40
C PRO A 237 10.55 -0.53 13.39
N LEU A 238 10.31 -1.06 12.19
CA LEU A 238 9.54 -2.26 11.91
C LEU A 238 10.49 -3.40 11.54
N GLN A 239 10.12 -4.62 11.87
CA GLN A 239 10.81 -5.83 11.43
C GLN A 239 10.41 -6.17 9.99
N ASN A 240 11.39 -6.33 9.11
CA ASN A 240 11.20 -6.54 7.67
C ASN A 240 11.82 -7.86 7.21
N ILE A 241 11.54 -8.92 7.96
CA ILE A 241 12.01 -10.28 7.69
C ILE A 241 10.83 -11.22 7.58
N LYS A 242 11.01 -12.30 6.83
CA LYS A 242 9.97 -13.32 6.69
C LYS A 242 9.81 -14.05 8.02
N ASP A 243 8.56 -14.22 8.43
CA ASP A 243 8.18 -14.79 9.71
C ASP A 243 6.76 -15.38 9.63
N ILE A 244 6.39 -16.15 10.66
CA ILE A 244 5.05 -16.73 10.83
C ILE A 244 4.19 -15.84 11.73
N TYR A 245 2.91 -15.70 11.37
CA TYR A 245 1.93 -14.92 12.12
C TYR A 245 0.71 -15.80 12.43
N PRO A 246 0.69 -16.50 13.57
CA PRO A 246 -0.48 -17.25 14.04
C PRO A 246 -1.65 -16.33 14.34
N PHE A 247 -2.87 -16.80 14.07
CA PHE A 247 -4.09 -16.15 14.52
C PHE A 247 -5.23 -17.18 14.54
N GLU A 248 -5.83 -17.35 15.72
CA GLU A 248 -6.82 -18.39 15.99
C GLU A 248 -6.24 -19.78 15.62
N SER A 249 -6.98 -20.57 14.83
CA SER A 249 -6.52 -21.90 14.38
C SER A 249 -5.74 -21.85 13.06
N THR A 250 -5.26 -20.69 12.64
CA THR A 250 -4.57 -20.52 11.35
C THR A 250 -3.27 -19.75 11.53
N PHE A 251 -2.47 -19.70 10.48
CA PHE A 251 -1.27 -18.88 10.44
C PHE A 251 -1.11 -18.24 9.07
N TYR A 252 -0.34 -17.17 9.02
CA TYR A 252 0.01 -16.49 7.78
C TYR A 252 1.51 -16.29 7.66
N VAL A 253 2.07 -16.62 6.50
CA VAL A 253 3.48 -16.37 6.15
C VAL A 253 3.52 -15.47 4.92
N PRO A 254 3.73 -14.15 5.09
CA PRO A 254 3.78 -13.23 3.96
C PRO A 254 5.04 -13.46 3.11
N ASN A 255 4.92 -13.21 1.80
CA ASN A 255 6.06 -13.14 0.89
C ASN A 255 6.38 -11.67 0.58
N PRO A 256 7.67 -11.31 0.48
CA PRO A 256 8.03 -9.99 -0.01
C PRO A 256 7.86 -9.91 -1.53
N ASP A 257 7.57 -8.71 -2.06
CA ASP A 257 7.46 -8.47 -3.50
C ASP A 257 8.84 -8.32 -4.19
N HIS A 258 9.89 -8.09 -3.39
CA HIS A 258 11.29 -7.95 -3.78
C HIS A 258 12.18 -8.36 -2.61
N ASP A 259 13.47 -8.60 -2.85
CA ASP A 259 14.40 -8.86 -1.75
C ASP A 259 14.50 -7.63 -0.83
N PRO A 260 14.27 -7.78 0.48
CA PRO A 260 14.44 -6.68 1.43
C PRO A 260 15.87 -6.13 1.43
N GLU A 261 16.03 -4.81 1.32
CA GLU A 261 17.34 -4.15 1.43
C GLU A 261 17.85 -4.10 2.89
N SER A 262 16.93 -4.26 3.85
CA SER A 262 17.23 -4.26 5.28
C SER A 262 16.19 -5.04 6.06
N ASP A 263 16.64 -5.77 7.08
CA ASP A 263 15.81 -6.51 8.03
C ASP A 263 14.99 -5.60 8.96
N ARG A 264 15.28 -4.30 8.99
CA ARG A 264 14.52 -3.30 9.75
C ARG A 264 14.36 -2.02 8.96
N VAL A 265 13.15 -1.49 8.92
CA VAL A 265 12.80 -0.27 8.18
C VAL A 265 11.91 0.63 9.01
N SER A 266 11.90 1.93 8.77
CA SER A 266 10.89 2.80 9.40
C SER A 266 9.49 2.59 8.80
N ILE A 267 8.41 3.00 9.50
CA ILE A 267 7.05 3.01 8.92
C ILE A 267 7.03 3.80 7.60
N LEU A 268 7.70 4.96 7.57
CA LEU A 268 7.82 5.77 6.38
C LEU A 268 8.47 4.98 5.24
N TRP A 269 9.58 4.32 5.52
CA TRP A 269 10.31 3.58 4.49
C TRP A 269 9.56 2.34 4.01
N ALA A 270 8.86 1.65 4.90
CA ALA A 270 7.94 0.57 4.55
C ALA A 270 6.89 1.05 3.55
N GLY A 271 6.35 2.27 3.72
CA GLY A 271 5.45 2.89 2.74
C GLY A 271 6.13 3.25 1.42
N VAL A 272 7.34 3.84 1.48
CA VAL A 272 8.14 4.26 0.30
C VAL A 272 8.47 3.09 -0.61
N LYS A 273 9.07 2.04 -0.04
CA LYS A 273 9.49 0.83 -0.76
C LYS A 273 8.35 -0.16 -0.94
N SER A 274 7.23 0.02 -0.22
CA SER A 274 6.07 -0.87 -0.25
C SER A 274 6.41 -2.25 0.34
N GLU A 275 7.09 -2.28 1.49
CA GLU A 275 7.55 -3.50 2.17
C GLU A 275 6.37 -4.33 2.71
N ASN A 276 6.17 -5.55 2.19
CA ASN A 276 5.08 -6.43 2.64
C ASN A 276 5.30 -6.91 4.08
N LEU A 277 6.50 -7.39 4.38
CA LEU A 277 6.84 -8.04 5.65
C LEU A 277 6.69 -7.04 6.81
N ALA A 278 7.30 -5.87 6.70
CA ALA A 278 7.17 -4.80 7.70
C ALA A 278 5.73 -4.33 7.92
N THR A 279 4.91 -4.26 6.87
CA THR A 279 3.53 -3.77 7.03
C THR A 279 2.61 -4.82 7.67
N VAL A 280 2.79 -6.11 7.36
CA VAL A 280 2.07 -7.20 8.04
C VAL A 280 2.49 -7.26 9.51
N TRP A 281 3.79 -7.13 9.79
CA TRP A 281 4.30 -7.03 11.16
C TRP A 281 3.66 -5.86 11.91
N LEU A 282 3.59 -4.67 11.32
CA LEU A 282 2.95 -3.50 11.94
C LEU A 282 1.47 -3.74 12.26
N LEU A 283 0.71 -4.36 11.34
CA LEU A 283 -0.69 -4.73 11.61
C LEU A 283 -0.79 -5.70 12.80
N TYR A 284 0.10 -6.70 12.84
CA TYR A 284 0.11 -7.72 13.87
C TYR A 284 0.44 -7.14 15.27
N HIS A 285 1.25 -6.08 15.33
CA HIS A 285 1.72 -5.44 16.56
C HIS A 285 1.05 -4.09 16.85
N LEU A 286 -0.02 -3.74 16.13
CA LEU A 286 -0.60 -2.38 16.12
C LEU A 286 -0.89 -1.80 17.51
N THR A 287 -1.33 -2.63 18.46
CA THR A 287 -1.71 -2.22 19.83
C THR A 287 -0.61 -2.40 20.88
N ASP A 288 0.59 -2.88 20.51
CA ASP A 288 1.63 -3.22 21.50
C ASP A 288 2.27 -2.01 22.21
N ARG A 289 2.03 -0.81 21.71
CA ARG A 289 2.47 0.45 22.34
C ARG A 289 1.43 1.06 23.28
N LEU A 290 0.24 0.47 23.40
CA LEU A 290 -0.82 0.98 24.26
C LEU A 290 -0.64 0.51 25.70
N SER A 291 -0.90 1.41 26.64
CA SER A 291 -1.10 1.02 28.04
C SER A 291 -2.40 0.23 28.18
N MET A 292 -2.55 -0.47 29.31
CA MET A 292 -3.77 -1.23 29.59
C MET A 292 -5.04 -0.36 29.56
N ASN A 293 -4.97 0.87 30.06
CA ASN A 293 -6.13 1.78 30.07
C ASN A 293 -6.50 2.22 28.66
N GLU A 294 -5.52 2.57 27.83
CA GLU A 294 -5.74 2.96 26.43
C GLU A 294 -6.25 1.79 25.59
N PHE A 295 -5.74 0.58 25.84
CA PHE A 295 -6.25 -0.62 25.18
C PHE A 295 -7.69 -0.92 25.59
N ARG A 296 -8.05 -0.75 26.87
CA ARG A 296 -9.44 -0.89 27.34
C ARG A 296 -10.36 0.15 26.67
N GLU A 297 -9.93 1.40 26.56
CA GLU A 297 -10.67 2.46 25.85
C GLU A 297 -10.90 2.07 24.38
N LEU A 298 -9.87 1.53 23.72
CA LEU A 298 -9.96 1.06 22.34
C LEU A 298 -10.93 -0.13 22.19
N VAL A 299 -10.85 -1.11 23.07
CA VAL A 299 -11.74 -2.29 23.08
C VAL A 299 -13.19 -1.88 23.27
N ASP A 300 -13.43 -0.87 24.11
CA ASP A 300 -14.76 -0.31 24.34
C ASP A 300 -15.30 0.42 23.11
N SER A 301 -14.50 1.29 22.50
CA SER A 301 -14.91 2.03 21.29
C SER A 301 -15.22 1.12 20.10
N LEU A 302 -14.59 -0.05 20.05
CA LEU A 302 -14.84 -1.09 19.04
C LEU A 302 -16.05 -2.00 19.37
N GLY A 303 -16.66 -1.86 20.55
CA GLY A 303 -17.76 -2.71 21.02
C GLY A 303 -17.34 -4.14 21.37
N LEU A 304 -16.05 -4.34 21.65
CA LEU A 304 -15.46 -5.62 22.04
C LEU A 304 -15.41 -5.80 23.58
N SER A 305 -15.65 -4.73 24.34
CA SER A 305 -15.82 -4.77 25.79
C SER A 305 -17.10 -5.53 26.18
N ARG A 306 -17.15 -6.01 27.44
CA ARG A 306 -18.38 -6.54 28.02
C ARG A 306 -19.39 -5.42 28.20
N LYS A 307 -20.61 -5.61 27.71
CA LYS A 307 -21.68 -4.61 27.86
C LYS A 307 -22.25 -4.63 29.28
N THR A 308 -22.78 -3.50 29.74
CA THR A 308 -23.47 -3.41 31.04
C THR A 308 -24.71 -4.29 31.12
N THR A 309 -25.32 -4.58 29.97
CA THR A 309 -26.50 -5.45 29.82
C THR A 309 -26.17 -6.93 29.67
N GLU A 310 -24.88 -7.29 29.61
CA GLU A 310 -24.41 -8.65 29.33
C GLU A 310 -23.83 -9.28 30.60
N THR A 311 -24.20 -10.53 30.90
CA THR A 311 -23.58 -11.33 31.97
C THR A 311 -22.14 -11.71 31.61
N TYR A 312 -21.39 -12.26 32.56
CA TYR A 312 -20.02 -12.70 32.28
C TYR A 312 -20.03 -13.88 31.30
N GLU A 313 -20.97 -14.80 31.49
CA GLU A 313 -21.13 -16.01 30.69
C GLU A 313 -21.52 -15.70 29.25
N GLU A 314 -22.41 -14.74 29.04
CA GLU A 314 -22.77 -14.25 27.69
C GLU A 314 -21.59 -13.57 27.01
N TYR A 315 -20.82 -12.76 27.75
CA TYR A 315 -19.60 -12.14 27.22
C TYR A 315 -18.56 -13.18 26.81
N THR A 316 -18.34 -14.18 27.67
CA THR A 316 -17.45 -15.31 27.37
C THR A 316 -17.92 -16.05 26.12
N ALA A 317 -19.20 -16.38 26.01
CA ALA A 317 -19.74 -17.04 24.83
C ALA A 317 -19.55 -16.16 23.57
N ARG A 318 -19.76 -14.85 23.66
CA ARG A 318 -19.51 -13.94 22.54
C ARG A 318 -18.04 -13.90 22.14
N VAL A 319 -17.12 -13.78 23.08
CA VAL A 319 -15.67 -13.70 22.76
C VAL A 319 -15.16 -15.03 22.21
N ARG A 320 -15.57 -16.15 22.79
CA ARG A 320 -15.16 -17.50 22.39
C ARG A 320 -15.84 -17.97 21.10
N ASP A 321 -17.16 -17.93 21.06
CA ASP A 321 -17.95 -18.62 20.02
C ASP A 321 -18.15 -17.76 18.77
N ARG A 322 -18.21 -16.43 18.92
CA ARG A 322 -18.38 -15.52 17.77
C ARG A 322 -17.06 -15.03 17.19
N PHE A 323 -16.07 -14.78 18.04
CA PHE A 323 -14.77 -14.26 17.62
C PHE A 323 -13.63 -15.28 17.69
N GLY A 324 -13.90 -16.54 18.07
CA GLY A 324 -12.90 -17.59 18.07
C GLY A 324 -11.80 -17.44 19.13
N ILE A 325 -11.91 -16.48 20.06
CA ILE A 325 -10.82 -16.18 20.99
C ILE A 325 -10.84 -17.16 22.16
N MET A 326 -9.79 -17.97 22.20
CA MET A 326 -9.57 -18.95 23.24
C MET A 326 -8.70 -18.38 24.37
N ALA A 327 -8.95 -18.87 25.57
CA ALA A 327 -8.19 -18.56 26.79
C ALA A 327 -7.86 -19.88 27.50
N THR A 328 -7.19 -20.77 26.77
CA THR A 328 -6.65 -22.04 27.26
C THR A 328 -5.42 -21.80 28.12
N ASP A 329 -4.98 -22.83 28.86
CA ASP A 329 -3.76 -22.73 29.65
C ASP A 329 -2.51 -22.49 28.76
N GLU A 330 -2.55 -22.91 27.49
CA GLU A 330 -1.49 -22.67 26.50
C GLU A 330 -1.45 -21.19 26.09
N ASP A 331 -2.60 -20.59 25.79
CA ASP A 331 -2.71 -19.15 25.44
C ASP A 331 -2.20 -18.25 26.59
N VAL A 332 -2.48 -18.64 27.84
CA VAL A 332 -2.01 -17.91 29.03
C VAL A 332 -0.49 -18.07 29.21
N ARG A 333 0.09 -19.21 28.82
CA ARG A 333 1.55 -19.41 28.83
C ARG A 333 2.25 -18.64 27.73
N GLU A 334 1.66 -18.58 26.54
CA GLU A 334 2.15 -17.72 25.46
C GLU A 334 2.15 -16.25 25.91
N ALA A 335 1.03 -15.78 26.47
CA ALA A 335 0.93 -14.42 26.99
C ALA A 335 1.99 -14.11 28.05
N ALA A 336 2.27 -15.08 28.96
CA ALA A 336 3.33 -14.96 29.95
C ALA A 336 4.72 -14.93 29.32
N PHE A 337 4.95 -15.72 28.28
CA PHE A 337 6.19 -15.73 27.52
C PHE A 337 6.43 -14.39 26.79
N GLU A 338 5.43 -13.84 26.11
CA GLU A 338 5.54 -12.54 25.44
C GLU A 338 5.82 -11.39 26.43
N GLU A 339 5.23 -11.43 27.62
CA GLU A 339 5.54 -10.48 28.70
C GLU A 339 6.96 -10.66 29.23
N SER A 340 7.44 -11.90 29.36
CA SER A 340 8.80 -12.22 29.83
C SER A 340 9.91 -11.67 28.93
N LYS A 341 9.68 -11.60 27.60
CA LYS A 341 10.65 -11.00 26.65
C LYS A 341 10.98 -9.54 26.98
N LYS A 342 10.03 -8.81 27.58
CA LYS A 342 10.23 -7.42 28.01
C LYS A 342 10.92 -7.34 29.37
N GLU A 343 10.60 -8.26 30.29
CA GLU A 343 11.19 -8.26 31.64
C GLU A 343 12.68 -8.65 31.65
N ILE A 344 13.13 -9.47 30.71
CA ILE A 344 14.53 -9.92 30.62
C ILE A 344 15.50 -8.87 30.05
N GLU A 345 15.01 -7.73 29.54
CA GLU A 345 15.87 -6.70 28.92
C GLU A 345 17.00 -6.24 29.86
N ALA A 346 16.68 -6.04 31.15
CA ALA A 346 17.68 -5.69 32.15
C ALA A 346 18.73 -6.79 32.33
N ASP A 347 18.30 -8.06 32.40
CA ASP A 347 19.19 -9.22 32.56
C ASP A 347 20.17 -9.36 31.38
N LEU A 348 19.72 -9.01 30.16
CA LEU A 348 20.59 -9.03 28.97
C LEU A 348 21.62 -7.91 28.99
N ILE A 349 21.24 -6.70 29.42
CA ILE A 349 22.16 -5.58 29.59
C ILE A 349 23.25 -5.96 30.61
N PHE A 350 22.86 -6.45 31.78
CA PHE A 350 23.81 -6.89 32.81
C PHE A 350 24.64 -8.12 32.38
N GLY A 351 24.08 -8.97 31.51
CA GLY A 351 24.74 -10.16 30.96
C GLY A 351 25.67 -9.91 29.78
N GLY A 352 25.83 -8.67 29.30
CA GLY A 352 26.66 -8.36 28.12
C GLY A 352 26.06 -8.88 26.80
N HIS A 353 24.74 -9.06 26.77
CA HIS A 353 23.97 -9.67 25.69
C HIS A 353 23.01 -8.67 25.02
N GLU A 354 23.33 -7.38 25.07
CA GLU A 354 22.49 -6.29 24.53
C GLU A 354 22.08 -6.50 23.05
N GLY A 355 22.98 -7.13 22.27
CA GLY A 355 22.72 -7.45 20.86
C GLY A 355 21.65 -8.53 20.62
N LEU A 356 21.22 -9.28 21.63
CA LEU A 356 20.24 -10.37 21.48
C LEU A 356 18.79 -9.91 21.50
N MET A 357 18.51 -8.65 21.78
CA MET A 357 17.12 -8.15 21.86
C MET A 357 16.34 -8.39 20.56
N SER A 358 16.99 -8.25 19.39
CA SER A 358 16.36 -8.55 18.10
C SER A 358 16.04 -10.03 17.92
N ASP A 359 16.89 -10.91 18.44
CA ASP A 359 16.72 -12.36 18.34
C ASP A 359 15.62 -12.83 19.29
N ILE A 360 15.55 -12.26 20.50
CA ILE A 360 14.50 -12.58 21.48
C ILE A 360 13.13 -12.11 20.99
N SER A 361 13.03 -10.94 20.36
CA SER A 361 11.77 -10.48 19.78
C SER A 361 11.23 -11.40 18.69
N ARG A 362 12.11 -12.21 18.07
CA ARG A 362 11.79 -13.13 16.99
C ARG A 362 11.38 -14.52 17.46
N LEU A 363 11.56 -14.82 18.75
CA LEU A 363 11.11 -16.10 19.31
C LEU A 363 9.59 -16.18 19.29
N HIS A 364 9.06 -17.36 18.96
CA HIS A 364 7.65 -17.67 19.12
C HIS A 364 7.51 -18.65 20.29
N TYR A 365 6.47 -18.52 21.12
CA TYR A 365 6.28 -19.46 22.23
C TYR A 365 6.30 -20.91 21.73
N LYS A 366 5.50 -21.17 20.70
CA LYS A 366 5.37 -22.47 20.03
C LYS A 366 5.20 -22.25 18.53
N ILE A 367 5.69 -23.21 17.75
CA ILE A 367 5.45 -23.33 16.32
C ILE A 367 5.23 -24.82 16.05
N ASP A 368 4.08 -25.23 15.53
CA ASP A 368 3.83 -26.65 15.26
C ASP A 368 4.41 -27.05 13.89
N PRO A 369 5.13 -28.17 13.77
CA PRO A 369 5.68 -28.60 12.48
C PRO A 369 4.61 -28.84 11.41
N GLY A 370 3.39 -29.19 11.82
CA GLY A 370 2.23 -29.36 10.93
C GLY A 370 1.64 -28.05 10.41
N ASP A 371 2.03 -26.90 11.00
CA ASP A 371 1.70 -25.57 10.47
C ASP A 371 2.48 -25.31 9.19
N PHE A 372 3.61 -25.98 8.95
CA PHE A 372 4.29 -25.88 7.68
C PHE A 372 3.85 -27.04 6.77
N LEU A 373 3.56 -26.74 5.51
CA LEU A 373 3.70 -27.75 4.46
C LEU A 373 5.21 -27.98 4.32
N VAL A 374 5.80 -28.80 5.19
CA VAL A 374 7.25 -29.01 5.33
C VAL A 374 7.84 -29.53 4.01
N GLU A 375 8.09 -28.63 3.05
CA GLU A 375 8.70 -28.95 1.76
C GLU A 375 9.90 -28.03 1.44
N GLY A 376 10.27 -27.08 2.32
CA GLY A 376 11.37 -26.12 2.04
C GLY A 376 12.33 -25.81 3.20
N GLU A 377 13.57 -25.45 2.86
CA GLU A 377 14.63 -25.03 3.81
C GLU A 377 14.21 -23.82 4.66
N LEU A 378 13.35 -22.95 4.13
CA LEU A 378 12.90 -21.72 4.77
C LEU A 378 11.95 -21.97 5.96
N ASP A 379 11.06 -22.95 5.85
CA ASP A 379 10.14 -23.33 6.92
C ASP A 379 10.93 -23.94 8.08
N ALA A 380 11.99 -24.69 7.76
CA ALA A 380 12.93 -25.18 8.75
C ALA A 380 13.67 -24.03 9.46
N GLN A 381 14.01 -22.94 8.76
CA GLN A 381 14.63 -21.75 9.39
C GLN A 381 13.68 -21.02 10.35
N ILE A 382 12.39 -20.92 10.02
CA ILE A 382 11.39 -20.29 10.91
C ILE A 382 11.17 -21.18 12.15
N TYR A 383 11.02 -22.48 11.97
CA TYR A 383 10.80 -23.44 13.06
C TYR A 383 11.90 -23.40 14.15
N ARG A 384 13.13 -23.04 13.79
CA ARG A 384 14.24 -22.87 14.76
C ARG A 384 13.96 -21.83 15.84
N TRP A 385 13.09 -20.87 15.57
CA TRP A 385 12.71 -19.80 16.50
C TRP A 385 11.60 -20.18 17.49
N SER A 386 11.18 -21.45 17.51
CA SER A 386 10.27 -21.96 18.56
C SER A 386 10.98 -22.05 19.92
N PHE A 387 10.46 -21.31 20.90
CA PHE A 387 10.97 -21.30 22.27
C PHE A 387 10.84 -22.67 22.94
N LEU A 388 9.67 -23.32 22.87
CA LEU A 388 9.48 -24.65 23.46
C LEU A 388 10.46 -25.68 22.90
N ARG A 389 10.74 -25.63 21.59
CA ARG A 389 11.76 -26.46 20.95
C ARG A 389 13.15 -26.15 21.46
N LEU A 390 13.55 -24.87 21.44
CA LEU A 390 14.88 -24.45 21.92
C LEU A 390 15.08 -24.82 23.39
N GLN A 391 14.04 -24.72 24.21
CA GLN A 391 14.11 -25.09 25.63
C GLN A 391 14.19 -26.61 25.82
N ALA A 392 13.49 -27.41 25.00
CA ALA A 392 13.66 -28.86 24.99
C ALA A 392 15.08 -29.27 24.59
N LEU A 393 15.66 -28.64 23.56
CA LEU A 393 17.06 -28.83 23.16
C LEU A 393 18.04 -28.43 24.26
N ASN A 394 17.79 -27.30 24.93
CA ASN A 394 18.59 -26.83 26.06
C ASN A 394 18.61 -27.86 27.20
N GLN A 395 17.44 -28.41 27.56
CA GLN A 395 17.33 -29.46 28.57
C GLN A 395 18.02 -30.78 28.16
N SER A 396 17.94 -31.16 26.89
CA SER A 396 18.65 -32.31 26.33
C SER A 396 20.16 -32.12 26.45
N MET A 397 20.67 -30.95 26.06
CA MET A 397 22.06 -30.54 26.16
C MET A 397 22.57 -30.63 27.61
N LYS A 398 21.88 -30.01 28.56
CA LYS A 398 22.30 -30.01 29.98
C LYS A 398 22.31 -31.41 30.58
N ARG A 399 21.33 -32.25 30.23
CA ARG A 399 21.27 -33.65 30.66
C ARG A 399 22.46 -34.43 30.13
N ARG A 400 22.79 -34.24 28.86
CA ARG A 400 23.92 -34.89 28.21
C ARG A 400 25.26 -34.47 28.82
N LEU A 401 25.48 -33.18 29.06
CA LEU A 401 26.69 -32.71 29.75
C LEU A 401 26.80 -33.28 31.17
N LYS A 402 25.67 -33.46 31.87
CA LYS A 402 25.63 -34.09 33.19
C LYS A 402 25.99 -35.58 33.11
N GLU A 403 25.55 -36.29 32.07
CA GLU A 403 25.85 -37.71 31.82
C GLU A 403 27.31 -37.95 31.47
N ILE A 404 27.93 -37.05 30.69
CA ILE A 404 29.37 -37.12 30.36
C ILE A 404 30.26 -36.91 31.61
N GLY A 405 29.70 -36.35 32.69
CA GLY A 405 30.31 -36.28 34.01
C GLY A 405 31.08 -34.98 34.28
N GLY A 406 31.08 -34.53 35.55
CA GLY A 406 31.63 -33.24 36.01
C GLY A 406 33.14 -33.02 35.83
N SER A 407 33.86 -33.96 35.19
CA SER A 407 35.30 -33.89 34.92
C SER A 407 35.67 -32.93 33.78
N LEU A 408 34.72 -32.60 32.88
CA LEU A 408 34.89 -31.60 31.80
C LEU A 408 34.84 -30.14 32.29
N LEU A 409 34.33 -29.90 33.50
CA LEU A 409 34.11 -28.57 34.08
C LEU A 409 35.30 -28.07 34.93
N SER A 410 36.33 -28.91 35.11
CA SER A 410 37.53 -28.60 35.88
C SER A 410 38.75 -28.51 34.94
N PRO A 411 39.65 -27.52 35.10
CA PRO A 411 40.84 -27.35 34.25
C PRO A 411 41.84 -28.52 34.31
N ALA A 412 41.69 -29.45 35.27
CA ALA A 412 42.65 -30.52 35.50
C ALA A 412 41.96 -31.88 35.69
N SER A 413 41.88 -32.68 34.63
CA SER A 413 41.73 -34.13 34.75
C SER A 413 42.29 -34.86 33.53
N ALA A 414 42.94 -35.98 33.79
CA ALA A 414 43.60 -36.85 32.81
C ALA A 414 42.62 -37.65 31.91
N ASP A 415 41.33 -37.30 31.90
CA ASP A 415 40.25 -38.02 31.21
C ASP A 415 39.82 -37.39 29.88
N ARG A 416 40.43 -36.30 29.39
CA ARG A 416 40.04 -35.74 28.07
C ARG A 416 40.29 -36.71 26.91
N ALA A 417 41.24 -37.64 27.06
CA ALA A 417 41.53 -38.68 26.08
C ALA A 417 40.47 -39.79 26.00
N SER A 418 39.52 -39.86 26.95
CA SER A 418 38.46 -40.88 26.98
C SER A 418 37.11 -40.40 26.43
N LEU A 419 36.99 -39.12 26.04
CA LEU A 419 35.79 -38.58 25.41
C LEU A 419 35.66 -39.09 23.98
N ALA A 420 34.66 -39.93 23.71
CA ALA A 420 34.40 -40.41 22.36
C ALA A 420 33.76 -39.30 21.51
N ALA A 421 34.07 -39.27 20.20
CA ALA A 421 33.40 -38.39 19.24
C ALA A 421 31.85 -38.56 19.25
N GLY A 422 31.37 -39.72 19.70
CA GLY A 422 29.95 -40.00 19.93
C GLY A 422 29.37 -39.22 21.11
N ASP A 423 30.11 -39.01 22.20
CA ASP A 423 29.61 -38.38 23.44
C ASP A 423 29.39 -36.87 23.27
N LEU A 424 30.26 -36.23 22.49
CA LEU A 424 30.15 -34.81 22.10
C LEU A 424 29.50 -34.61 20.73
N SER A 425 28.81 -35.62 20.18
CA SER A 425 28.01 -35.42 18.97
C SER A 425 26.99 -34.30 19.21
N ASN A 426 26.70 -33.49 18.19
CA ASN A 426 25.83 -32.31 18.26
C ASN A 426 26.41 -31.08 18.97
N PHE A 427 27.63 -31.16 19.53
CA PHE A 427 28.38 -29.98 19.97
C PHE A 427 29.34 -29.52 18.88
N TYR A 428 29.21 -28.25 18.52
CA TYR A 428 30.01 -27.60 17.50
C TYR A 428 30.71 -26.38 18.08
N VAL A 429 31.77 -25.95 17.42
CA VAL A 429 32.39 -24.67 17.67
C VAL A 429 32.22 -23.78 16.45
N ASP A 430 31.69 -22.59 16.70
CA ASP A 430 31.68 -21.49 15.75
C ASP A 430 32.97 -20.68 15.94
N SER A 431 34.01 -21.07 15.19
CA SER A 431 35.34 -20.46 15.29
C SER A 431 35.34 -18.99 14.88
N SER A 432 34.38 -18.54 14.07
CA SER A 432 34.26 -17.14 13.66
C SER A 432 33.82 -16.22 14.80
N ARG A 433 33.03 -16.74 15.74
CA ARG A 433 32.48 -16.01 16.89
C ARG A 433 33.04 -16.47 18.24
N GLY A 434 33.93 -17.46 18.23
CA GLY A 434 34.54 -17.99 19.45
C GLY A 434 33.53 -18.57 20.43
N ARG A 435 32.45 -19.21 19.96
CA ARG A 435 31.35 -19.74 20.81
C ARG A 435 31.07 -21.23 20.58
N ILE A 436 30.61 -21.92 21.62
CA ILE A 436 30.15 -23.31 21.55
C ILE A 436 28.67 -23.32 21.20
N VAL A 437 28.28 -24.18 20.27
CA VAL A 437 26.92 -24.34 19.77
C VAL A 437 26.46 -25.78 20.02
N TYR A 438 25.25 -25.95 20.52
CA TYR A 438 24.59 -27.25 20.57
C TYR A 438 23.42 -27.29 19.58
N SER A 439 23.39 -28.29 18.69
CA SER A 439 22.28 -28.48 17.74
C SER A 439 22.19 -29.92 17.26
N GLU A 440 20.96 -30.44 17.16
CA GLU A 440 20.69 -31.79 16.64
C GLU A 440 20.72 -31.88 15.11
N SER A 441 20.86 -30.74 14.41
CA SER A 441 20.85 -30.71 12.95
C SER A 441 21.83 -29.67 12.42
N ARG A 442 23.02 -30.13 12.04
CA ARG A 442 24.08 -29.26 11.47
C ARG A 442 23.59 -28.42 10.29
N ASN A 443 22.74 -28.99 9.44
CA ASN A 443 22.21 -28.32 8.25
C ASN A 443 21.33 -27.11 8.58
N LEU A 444 20.75 -27.05 9.79
CA LEU A 444 19.98 -25.89 10.23
C LEU A 444 20.87 -24.71 10.62
N ILE A 445 22.12 -24.96 11.00
CA ILE A 445 23.07 -23.91 11.37
C ILE A 445 23.83 -23.49 10.11
N GLU A 446 23.39 -22.40 9.47
CA GLU A 446 24.04 -21.81 8.29
C GLU A 446 25.41 -21.20 8.64
N ASN A 447 26.42 -22.02 8.88
CA ASN A 447 27.77 -21.57 9.14
C ASN A 447 28.82 -22.57 8.64
N ALA A 448 29.56 -22.16 7.61
CA ALA A 448 30.62 -22.95 6.99
C ALA A 448 31.85 -23.16 7.90
N SER A 449 31.99 -22.40 8.98
CA SER A 449 33.10 -22.45 9.94
C SER A 449 32.84 -23.33 11.17
N LEU A 450 31.78 -24.14 11.16
CA LEU A 450 31.47 -25.06 12.26
C LEU A 450 32.35 -26.31 12.23
N THR A 451 33.22 -26.44 13.22
CA THR A 451 33.96 -27.66 13.55
C THR A 451 33.27 -28.42 14.68
N THR A 452 33.55 -29.71 14.84
CA THR A 452 33.01 -30.44 15.99
C THR A 452 33.79 -30.08 17.25
N LEU A 453 33.12 -30.00 18.39
CA LEU A 453 33.79 -29.71 19.67
C LEU A 453 34.81 -30.80 20.03
N ALA A 454 34.55 -32.05 19.63
CA ALA A 454 35.46 -33.16 19.82
C ALA A 454 36.81 -32.97 19.11
N GLU A 455 36.81 -32.45 17.87
CA GLU A 455 38.05 -32.15 17.12
C GLU A 455 38.82 -30.98 17.75
N GLU A 456 38.11 -29.96 18.24
CA GLU A 456 38.77 -28.78 18.79
C GLU A 456 39.41 -29.03 20.16
N LEU A 457 38.75 -29.82 21.02
CA LEU A 457 39.30 -30.19 22.33
C LEU A 457 40.57 -31.06 22.24
N GLN A 458 40.89 -31.63 21.07
CA GLN A 458 42.18 -32.28 20.81
C GLN A 458 43.33 -31.28 20.62
N THR A 459 43.03 -30.04 20.23
CA THR A 459 44.04 -29.05 19.81
C THR A 459 44.07 -27.79 20.69
N ALA A 460 43.02 -27.52 21.47
CA ALA A 460 42.92 -26.36 22.35
C ALA A 460 42.27 -26.68 23.70
N GLU A 461 42.73 -26.02 24.77
CA GLU A 461 42.08 -26.09 26.07
C GLU A 461 40.90 -25.12 26.13
N ARG A 462 39.69 -25.65 26.32
CA ARG A 462 38.47 -24.85 26.40
C ARG A 462 37.60 -25.30 27.57
N VAL A 463 37.17 -24.34 28.38
CA VAL A 463 36.22 -24.58 29.46
C VAL A 463 34.81 -24.64 28.86
N ILE A 464 34.07 -25.69 29.17
CA ILE A 464 32.68 -25.85 28.70
C ILE A 464 31.77 -25.40 29.84
N ASP A 465 31.27 -24.17 29.79
CA ASP A 465 30.21 -23.72 30.69
C ASP A 465 28.84 -23.91 30.01
N PRO A 466 27.97 -24.81 30.50
CA PRO A 466 26.65 -25.07 29.92
C PRO A 466 25.83 -23.79 29.71
N GLU A 467 25.97 -22.81 30.61
CA GLU A 467 25.20 -21.56 30.59
C GLU A 467 25.57 -20.66 29.41
N THR A 468 26.79 -20.82 28.87
CA THR A 468 27.32 -20.03 27.74
C THR A 468 27.10 -20.69 26.38
N ILE A 469 26.63 -21.93 26.34
CA ILE A 469 26.41 -22.68 25.10
C ILE A 469 25.20 -22.11 24.36
N TRP A 470 25.35 -21.88 23.07
CA TRP A 470 24.29 -21.36 22.20
C TRP A 470 23.47 -22.52 21.62
N ILE A 471 22.16 -22.49 21.86
CA ILE A 471 21.25 -23.49 21.31
C ILE A 471 20.92 -23.10 19.86
N ASP A 472 21.19 -24.01 18.92
CA ASP A 472 21.14 -23.79 17.47
C ASP A 472 21.94 -22.57 16.99
N GLY A 473 22.86 -22.04 17.81
CA GLY A 473 23.60 -20.82 17.49
C GLY A 473 22.76 -19.53 17.57
N LEU A 474 21.52 -19.62 18.08
CA LEU A 474 20.55 -18.52 18.15
C LEU A 474 20.52 -17.85 19.52
N ILE A 475 20.26 -18.59 20.59
CA ILE A 475 20.11 -18.04 21.94
C ILE A 475 21.00 -18.83 22.93
N PRO A 476 21.75 -18.16 23.82
CA PRO A 476 22.49 -18.82 24.90
C PRO A 476 21.57 -19.56 25.89
N SER A 477 22.02 -20.69 26.42
CA SER A 477 21.32 -21.46 27.46
C SER A 477 20.82 -20.58 28.60
N ARG A 478 21.69 -19.75 29.19
CA ARG A 478 21.32 -18.89 30.33
C ARG A 478 20.15 -17.96 30.05
N VAL A 479 20.02 -17.49 28.80
CA VAL A 479 18.96 -16.57 28.37
C VAL A 479 17.66 -17.34 28.22
N LEU A 480 17.69 -18.55 27.67
CA LEU A 480 16.51 -19.43 27.59
C LEU A 480 15.99 -19.81 28.98
N ASP A 481 16.89 -20.12 29.92
CA ASP A 481 16.51 -20.45 31.29
C ASP A 481 15.92 -19.26 32.04
N SER A 482 16.49 -18.07 31.84
CA SER A 482 15.92 -16.83 32.39
C SER A 482 14.54 -16.54 31.80
N LEU A 483 14.36 -16.64 30.48
CA LEU A 483 13.05 -16.51 29.82
C LEU A 483 12.02 -17.50 30.39
N GLN A 484 12.40 -18.77 30.57
CA GLN A 484 11.54 -19.78 31.17
C GLN A 484 11.13 -19.41 32.60
N ALA A 485 12.09 -19.01 33.44
CA ALA A 485 11.83 -18.67 34.84
C ALA A 485 10.91 -17.45 34.98
N HIS A 486 11.14 -16.39 34.20
CA HIS A 486 10.27 -15.21 34.17
C HIS A 486 8.88 -15.57 33.63
N SER A 487 8.79 -16.35 32.54
CA SER A 487 7.52 -16.81 31.97
C SER A 487 6.69 -17.63 32.97
N GLU A 488 7.31 -18.56 33.71
CA GLU A 488 6.61 -19.36 34.73
C GLU A 488 6.07 -18.51 35.88
N LYS A 489 6.84 -17.52 36.34
CA LYS A 489 6.43 -16.57 37.38
C LYS A 489 5.24 -15.72 36.92
N ILE A 490 5.29 -15.20 35.69
CA ILE A 490 4.20 -14.43 35.10
C ILE A 490 2.97 -15.30 34.92
N TYR A 491 3.12 -16.53 34.41
CA TYR A 491 2.03 -17.48 34.24
C TYR A 491 1.30 -17.77 35.55
N ALA A 492 2.04 -18.01 36.64
CA ALA A 492 1.45 -18.23 37.97
C ALA A 492 0.59 -17.03 38.44
N ARG A 493 1.04 -15.80 38.14
CA ARG A 493 0.28 -14.56 38.40
C ARG A 493 -0.98 -14.49 37.52
N LEU A 494 -0.86 -14.74 36.22
CA LEU A 494 -1.95 -14.63 35.26
C LEU A 494 -3.06 -15.67 35.50
N LYS A 495 -2.70 -16.88 35.94
CA LYS A 495 -3.65 -17.96 36.26
C LYS A 495 -4.63 -17.59 37.38
N GLY A 496 -4.34 -16.58 38.20
CA GLY A 496 -5.24 -16.08 39.24
C GLY A 496 -6.44 -15.28 38.72
N HIS A 497 -6.42 -14.85 37.46
CA HIS A 497 -7.51 -14.08 36.84
C HIS A 497 -8.55 -14.98 36.17
N ARG A 498 -9.78 -14.50 35.99
CA ARG A 498 -10.76 -15.23 35.17
C ARG A 498 -10.38 -15.13 33.70
N LYS A 499 -10.64 -16.20 32.94
CA LYS A 499 -10.20 -16.39 31.55
C LYS A 499 -10.50 -15.21 30.61
N TYR A 500 -11.70 -14.64 30.72
CA TYR A 500 -12.18 -13.55 29.86
C TYR A 500 -12.25 -12.19 30.57
N ASP A 501 -11.54 -12.02 31.69
CA ASP A 501 -11.40 -10.69 32.28
C ASP A 501 -10.47 -9.82 31.44
N SER A 502 -10.71 -8.51 31.45
CA SER A 502 -9.91 -7.56 30.66
C SER A 502 -8.40 -7.68 30.93
N GLU A 503 -8.01 -8.00 32.17
CA GLU A 503 -6.62 -8.18 32.58
C GLU A 503 -5.91 -9.29 31.80
N LEU A 504 -6.61 -10.40 31.56
CA LEU A 504 -6.05 -11.51 30.78
C LEU A 504 -6.17 -11.25 29.28
N LEU A 505 -7.34 -10.80 28.81
CA LEU A 505 -7.60 -10.54 27.40
C LEU A 505 -6.61 -9.54 26.79
N TYR A 506 -6.19 -8.51 27.52
CA TYR A 506 -5.15 -7.57 27.08
C TYR A 506 -3.82 -8.24 26.71
N ARG A 507 -3.51 -9.39 27.30
CA ARG A 507 -2.24 -10.10 27.11
C ARG A 507 -2.35 -11.26 26.11
N LEU A 508 -3.55 -11.77 25.87
CA LEU A 508 -3.75 -12.85 24.91
C LEU A 508 -3.45 -12.37 23.50
N SER A 509 -2.63 -13.16 22.79
CA SER A 509 -2.18 -12.78 21.48
C SER A 509 -3.33 -12.59 20.51
N ASP A 510 -4.20 -13.59 20.36
CA ASP A 510 -5.34 -13.53 19.43
C ASP A 510 -6.30 -12.39 19.72
N PHE A 511 -6.56 -12.08 21.00
CA PHE A 511 -7.45 -10.97 21.34
C PHE A 511 -6.89 -9.63 20.86
N LYS A 512 -5.58 -9.40 21.00
CA LYS A 512 -4.93 -8.21 20.42
C LYS A 512 -5.07 -8.18 18.90
N ARG A 513 -4.95 -9.31 18.21
CA ARG A 513 -5.02 -9.37 16.74
C ARG A 513 -6.44 -9.12 16.26
N LEU A 514 -7.44 -9.64 16.96
CA LEU A 514 -8.85 -9.30 16.77
C LEU A 514 -9.06 -7.78 16.91
N VAL A 515 -8.54 -7.17 17.97
CA VAL A 515 -8.63 -5.71 18.18
C VAL A 515 -7.96 -4.95 17.04
N ASN A 516 -6.75 -5.34 16.62
CA ASN A 516 -6.02 -4.69 15.53
C ASN A 516 -6.79 -4.76 14.20
N LEU A 517 -7.29 -5.94 13.83
CA LEU A 517 -8.04 -6.16 12.60
C LEU A 517 -9.40 -5.45 12.63
N THR A 518 -10.08 -5.46 13.78
CA THR A 518 -11.33 -4.73 13.98
C THR A 518 -11.09 -3.21 13.88
N TYR A 519 -10.01 -2.70 14.44
CA TYR A 519 -9.67 -1.29 14.34
C TYR A 519 -9.44 -0.86 12.89
N VAL A 520 -8.64 -1.60 12.13
CA VAL A 520 -8.34 -1.25 10.73
C VAL A 520 -9.57 -1.35 9.82
N THR A 521 -10.44 -2.34 10.04
CA THR A 521 -11.71 -2.44 9.30
C THR A 521 -12.67 -1.32 9.65
N ARG A 522 -12.81 -0.95 10.93
CA ARG A 522 -13.60 0.22 11.36
C ARG A 522 -13.03 1.54 10.83
N LEU A 523 -11.71 1.65 10.74
CA LEU A 523 -11.06 2.84 10.16
C LEU A 523 -11.39 2.97 8.70
N SER A 524 -11.35 1.85 7.97
CA SER A 524 -11.74 1.81 6.57
C SER A 524 -13.16 2.33 6.35
N GLU A 525 -14.12 1.92 7.19
CA GLU A 525 -15.51 2.44 7.15
C GLU A 525 -15.56 3.95 7.41
N ARG A 526 -14.86 4.45 8.44
CA ARG A 526 -14.84 5.88 8.79
C ARG A 526 -14.20 6.76 7.72
N ILE A 527 -13.18 6.28 7.01
CA ILE A 527 -12.50 7.05 5.96
C ILE A 527 -13.22 7.01 4.60
N GLY A 528 -14.29 6.22 4.46
CA GLY A 528 -15.18 6.23 3.29
C GLY A 528 -15.24 4.93 2.47
N ILE A 529 -14.69 3.82 2.97
CA ILE A 529 -14.86 2.50 2.33
C ILE A 529 -16.16 1.88 2.82
N THR A 530 -17.15 1.79 1.93
CA THR A 530 -18.49 1.24 2.24
C THR A 530 -18.57 -0.27 2.10
N THR A 531 -17.69 -0.84 1.29
CA THR A 531 -17.56 -2.28 1.13
C THR A 531 -17.14 -2.90 2.45
N LYS A 532 -17.93 -3.87 2.92
CA LYS A 532 -17.57 -4.68 4.09
C LYS A 532 -16.25 -5.42 3.81
N LEU A 533 -15.25 -5.17 4.66
CA LEU A 533 -13.92 -5.74 4.52
C LEU A 533 -13.74 -6.94 5.44
N ASP A 534 -13.07 -7.97 4.94
CA ASP A 534 -12.71 -9.14 5.72
C ASP A 534 -11.49 -8.82 6.62
N PRO A 535 -11.57 -9.11 7.94
CA PRO A 535 -10.49 -8.87 8.90
C PRO A 535 -9.43 -9.98 8.82
N VAL A 536 -8.56 -9.93 7.81
CA VAL A 536 -7.52 -10.96 7.57
C VAL A 536 -6.11 -10.39 7.73
N LEU A 537 -5.13 -11.21 8.13
CA LEU A 537 -3.73 -10.77 8.27
C LEU A 537 -3.09 -10.28 6.96
N SER A 538 -3.60 -10.73 5.81
CA SER A 538 -3.21 -10.24 4.48
C SER A 538 -3.88 -8.92 4.08
N PHE A 539 -4.66 -8.29 4.96
CA PHE A 539 -5.33 -7.00 4.73
C PHE A 539 -4.42 -5.92 4.10
N PRO A 540 -3.23 -5.62 4.64
CA PRO A 540 -2.37 -4.57 4.08
C PRO A 540 -1.90 -4.85 2.65
N LEU A 541 -1.93 -6.11 2.22
CA LEU A 541 -1.51 -6.51 0.88
C LEU A 541 -2.65 -6.43 -0.14
N GLY A 542 -3.84 -5.98 0.28
CA GLY A 542 -4.99 -5.76 -0.60
C GLY A 542 -5.76 -7.03 -0.94
N ALA A 543 -5.94 -7.92 0.04
CA ALA A 543 -6.78 -9.12 -0.11
C ALA A 543 -8.25 -8.79 -0.40
N ASN A 544 -8.73 -7.67 0.15
CA ASN A 544 -10.08 -7.15 -0.06
C ASN A 544 -10.23 -6.45 -1.43
N SER A 545 -11.44 -6.51 -1.99
CA SER A 545 -11.77 -5.83 -3.25
C SER A 545 -12.66 -4.62 -3.01
N ILE A 546 -12.23 -3.44 -3.44
CA ILE A 546 -12.98 -2.18 -3.35
C ILE A 546 -12.98 -1.47 -4.70
N SER A 547 -13.88 -0.52 -4.88
CA SER A 547 -13.86 0.37 -6.05
C SER A 547 -12.74 1.42 -5.95
N ILE A 548 -12.31 1.97 -7.08
CA ILE A 548 -11.33 3.07 -7.06
C ILE A 548 -11.91 4.36 -6.47
N VAL A 549 -13.24 4.53 -6.49
CA VAL A 549 -13.88 5.68 -5.85
C VAL A 549 -13.86 5.59 -4.33
N GLU A 550 -14.06 4.40 -3.75
CA GLU A 550 -13.85 4.17 -2.31
C GLU A 550 -12.40 4.43 -1.92
N ALA A 551 -11.44 4.03 -2.76
CA ALA A 551 -10.03 4.32 -2.53
C ALA A 551 -9.74 5.83 -2.61
N ALA A 552 -10.35 6.55 -3.56
CA ALA A 552 -10.22 8.00 -3.65
C ALA A 552 -10.77 8.70 -2.40
N LEU A 553 -11.91 8.25 -1.86
CA LEU A 553 -12.46 8.79 -0.61
C LEU A 553 -11.55 8.55 0.58
N ALA A 554 -11.05 7.32 0.73
CA ALA A 554 -10.12 6.97 1.81
C ALA A 554 -8.89 7.89 1.78
N TYR A 555 -8.31 8.13 0.60
CA TYR A 555 -7.16 9.01 0.45
C TYR A 555 -7.52 10.48 0.65
N GLN A 556 -8.71 10.93 0.24
CA GLN A 556 -9.18 12.29 0.54
C GLN A 556 -9.26 12.50 2.05
N SER A 557 -9.83 11.54 2.77
CA SER A 557 -9.95 11.58 4.24
C SER A 557 -8.58 11.60 4.91
N MET A 558 -7.65 10.73 4.50
CA MET A 558 -6.28 10.68 5.06
C MET A 558 -5.45 11.94 4.77
N MET A 559 -5.61 12.54 3.59
CA MET A 559 -4.85 13.73 3.20
C MET A 559 -5.44 15.01 3.81
N THR A 560 -6.77 15.19 3.72
CA THR A 560 -7.43 16.43 4.18
C THR A 560 -7.85 16.39 5.64
N GLY A 561 -7.84 15.22 6.26
CA GLY A 561 -8.38 14.96 7.61
C GLY A 561 -9.91 14.92 7.67
N HIS A 562 -10.60 15.07 6.54
CA HIS A 562 -12.05 15.22 6.50
C HIS A 562 -12.72 14.24 5.54
N ARG A 563 -13.81 13.64 6.02
CA ARG A 563 -14.79 12.97 5.18
C ARG A 563 -15.91 13.96 4.86
N TYR A 564 -16.38 13.96 3.62
CA TYR A 564 -17.46 14.81 3.17
C TYR A 564 -18.68 13.94 2.89
N SER A 565 -19.83 14.30 3.48
CA SER A 565 -21.09 13.59 3.34
C SER A 565 -22.21 14.54 2.93
N LEU A 566 -23.28 13.98 2.36
CA LEU A 566 -24.51 14.68 2.03
C LEU A 566 -25.35 14.83 3.30
N GLU A 567 -25.96 16.00 3.48
CA GLU A 567 -26.91 16.22 4.59
C GLU A 567 -28.12 15.28 4.45
N GLY A 568 -28.39 14.49 5.50
CA GLY A 568 -29.46 13.47 5.50
C GLY A 568 -29.06 12.10 4.96
N ILE A 569 -27.84 11.95 4.41
CA ILE A 569 -27.29 10.67 3.96
C ILE A 569 -25.97 10.39 4.70
N GLU A 570 -26.03 9.53 5.72
CA GLU A 570 -24.83 9.13 6.47
C GLU A 570 -23.93 8.13 5.70
N SER A 571 -24.46 7.52 4.64
CA SER A 571 -23.73 6.54 3.83
C SER A 571 -22.83 7.21 2.79
N ALA A 572 -21.57 6.81 2.75
CA ALA A 572 -20.64 7.17 1.68
C ALA A 572 -20.93 6.45 0.33
N ALA A 573 -22.00 5.65 0.26
CA ALA A 573 -22.35 4.88 -0.94
C ALA A 573 -22.83 5.76 -2.10
N MET A 574 -23.29 6.99 -1.80
CA MET A 574 -23.75 7.95 -2.79
C MET A 574 -22.84 9.18 -2.77
N LEU A 575 -21.96 9.30 -3.77
CA LEU A 575 -21.04 10.43 -3.84
C LEU A 575 -21.61 11.61 -4.61
N PRO A 576 -21.60 12.82 -4.04
CA PRO A 576 -22.26 13.95 -4.65
C PRO A 576 -21.62 14.28 -6.01
N ILE A 577 -22.45 14.24 -7.05
CA ILE A 577 -22.16 14.76 -8.39
C ILE A 577 -23.10 15.90 -8.76
N ILE A 578 -24.33 15.90 -8.22
CA ILE A 578 -25.32 16.95 -8.41
C ILE A 578 -25.00 18.07 -7.42
N THR A 579 -24.89 19.30 -7.92
CA THR A 579 -24.63 20.49 -7.09
C THR A 579 -25.85 21.37 -6.94
N ARG A 580 -26.75 21.38 -7.93
CA ARG A 580 -27.97 22.19 -7.91
C ARG A 580 -29.03 21.58 -8.81
N ILE A 581 -30.29 21.66 -8.39
CA ILE A 581 -31.48 21.34 -9.18
C ILE A 581 -32.36 22.58 -9.21
N GLU A 582 -32.76 23.01 -10.40
CA GLU A 582 -33.69 24.12 -10.62
C GLU A 582 -34.95 23.64 -11.35
N ASP A 583 -36.07 24.29 -11.09
CA ASP A 583 -37.29 24.11 -11.87
C ASP A 583 -37.20 24.75 -13.27
N ARG A 584 -38.31 24.72 -14.03
CA ARG A 584 -38.36 25.34 -15.37
C ARG A 584 -38.15 26.85 -15.31
N GLN A 585 -38.62 27.50 -14.26
CA GLN A 585 -38.56 28.94 -14.04
C GLN A 585 -37.19 29.42 -13.53
N GLY A 586 -36.33 28.50 -13.08
CA GLY A 586 -35.00 28.79 -12.53
C GLY A 586 -34.99 28.93 -11.01
N SER A 587 -36.09 28.59 -10.33
CA SER A 587 -36.12 28.53 -8.87
C SER A 587 -35.39 27.28 -8.37
N VAL A 588 -34.58 27.44 -7.34
CA VAL A 588 -33.75 26.36 -6.79
C VAL A 588 -34.62 25.41 -5.97
N ILE A 589 -34.66 24.14 -6.40
CA ILE A 589 -35.32 23.03 -5.70
C ILE A 589 -34.37 22.45 -4.65
N TRP A 590 -33.11 22.27 -5.01
CA TRP A 590 -32.10 21.66 -4.16
C TRP A 590 -30.71 22.19 -4.48
N GLU A 591 -29.87 22.32 -3.47
CA GLU A 591 -28.48 22.76 -3.60
C GLU A 591 -27.58 21.97 -2.65
N TYR A 592 -26.40 21.58 -3.14
CA TYR A 592 -25.44 20.78 -2.39
C TYR A 592 -24.83 21.57 -1.22
N LYS A 593 -24.99 21.02 -0.02
CA LYS A 593 -24.38 21.53 1.21
C LYS A 593 -23.46 20.46 1.80
N PRO A 594 -22.12 20.56 1.61
CA PRO A 594 -21.20 19.55 2.12
C PRO A 594 -21.14 19.58 3.65
N LYS A 595 -21.26 18.42 4.29
CA LYS A 595 -20.93 18.25 5.72
C LYS A 595 -19.55 17.62 5.85
N ALA A 596 -18.58 18.43 6.27
CA ALA A 596 -17.22 17.97 6.57
C ALA A 596 -17.16 17.40 7.99
N GLU A 597 -16.84 16.12 8.11
CA GLU A 597 -16.57 15.43 9.37
C GLU A 597 -15.07 15.24 9.52
N ARG A 598 -14.49 15.74 10.61
CA ARG A 598 -13.07 15.53 10.91
C ARG A 598 -12.85 14.08 11.36
N ILE A 599 -12.02 13.36 10.60
CA ILE A 599 -11.65 11.96 10.88
C ILE A 599 -10.27 11.88 11.50
N PHE A 600 -9.32 12.69 11.03
CA PHE A 600 -7.93 12.70 11.50
C PHE A 600 -7.47 14.05 12.03
N SER A 601 -6.44 14.04 12.86
CA SER A 601 -5.72 15.25 13.26
C SER A 601 -4.77 15.74 12.17
N GLU A 602 -4.38 17.02 12.23
CA GLU A 602 -3.41 17.59 11.29
C GLU A 602 -2.04 16.91 11.39
N ARG A 603 -1.70 16.38 12.58
CA ARG A 603 -0.51 15.56 12.82
C ARG A 603 -0.54 14.26 12.03
N VAL A 604 -1.62 13.47 12.12
CA VAL A 604 -1.75 12.22 11.37
C VAL A 604 -1.71 12.50 9.86
N CYS A 605 -2.46 13.49 9.39
CA CYS A 605 -2.48 13.87 7.97
C CYS A 605 -1.08 14.25 7.47
N GLY A 606 -0.35 15.09 8.20
CA GLY A 606 1.00 15.52 7.80
C GLY A 606 1.99 14.36 7.73
N MET A 607 1.92 13.42 8.67
CA MET A 607 2.74 12.20 8.65
C MET A 607 2.43 11.29 7.46
N ILE A 608 1.15 10.98 7.21
CA ILE A 608 0.74 10.16 6.05
C ILE A 608 1.20 10.82 4.75
N SER A 609 1.08 12.14 4.68
CA SER A 609 1.44 12.90 3.51
C SER A 609 2.94 12.89 3.25
N ASP A 610 3.76 12.90 4.30
CA ASP A 610 5.20 12.75 4.13
C ASP A 610 5.58 11.36 3.60
N ILE A 611 4.89 10.30 4.05
CA ILE A 611 5.03 8.94 3.48
C ILE A 611 4.70 8.97 1.98
N LEU A 612 3.52 9.48 1.61
CA LEU A 612 3.05 9.49 0.23
C LEU A 612 3.88 10.40 -0.69
N ARG A 613 4.43 11.49 -0.15
CA ARG A 613 5.40 12.35 -0.85
C ARG A 613 6.68 11.57 -1.14
N MET A 614 7.21 10.86 -0.13
CA MET A 614 8.44 10.12 -0.28
C MET A 614 8.29 8.91 -1.21
N VAL A 615 7.10 8.33 -1.33
CA VAL A 615 6.78 7.33 -2.37
C VAL A 615 7.02 7.91 -3.78
N MET A 616 6.67 9.18 -4.00
CA MET A 616 6.86 9.87 -5.29
C MET A 616 8.30 10.29 -5.54
N ILE A 617 9.12 10.46 -4.49
CA ILE A 617 10.51 10.92 -4.64
C ILE A 617 11.51 9.75 -4.72
N ARG A 618 11.35 8.73 -3.87
CA ARG A 618 12.30 7.61 -3.72
C ARG A 618 11.66 6.24 -3.89
N GLY A 619 10.35 6.16 -3.92
CA GLY A 619 9.62 4.91 -3.90
C GLY A 619 9.11 4.45 -5.26
N THR A 620 8.08 3.62 -5.19
CA THR A 620 7.42 3.01 -6.34
C THR A 620 6.72 4.01 -7.28
N GLY A 621 6.44 5.24 -6.83
CA GLY A 621 5.84 6.32 -7.62
C GLY A 621 6.85 7.22 -8.35
N ARG A 622 8.16 6.98 -8.20
CA ARG A 622 9.24 7.88 -8.69
C ARG A 622 9.20 8.24 -10.17
N ALA A 623 8.58 7.41 -11.01
CA ALA A 623 8.45 7.67 -12.44
C ALA A 623 7.58 8.91 -12.74
N ALA A 624 6.73 9.32 -11.80
CA ALA A 624 5.91 10.52 -11.91
C ALA A 624 6.49 11.74 -11.18
N LYS A 625 7.71 11.62 -10.62
CA LYS A 625 8.40 12.76 -10.04
C LYS A 625 8.54 13.86 -11.11
N ASP A 626 8.16 15.08 -10.76
CA ASP A 626 8.24 16.26 -11.63
C ASP A 626 7.42 16.17 -12.93
N SER A 627 6.51 15.18 -13.05
CA SER A 627 5.76 14.89 -14.28
C SER A 627 4.41 15.61 -14.38
N VAL A 628 3.87 16.10 -13.27
CA VAL A 628 2.72 17.01 -13.26
C VAL A 628 3.26 18.43 -13.28
N GLN A 629 3.07 19.13 -14.40
CA GLN A 629 3.70 20.42 -14.67
C GLN A 629 2.65 21.48 -14.99
N LEU A 630 2.67 22.56 -14.21
CA LEU A 630 1.90 23.76 -14.48
C LEU A 630 2.61 24.58 -15.55
N ALA A 631 1.99 24.72 -16.72
CA ALA A 631 2.51 25.58 -17.79
C ALA A 631 2.05 27.02 -17.58
N MET A 632 3.00 27.94 -17.36
CA MET A 632 2.75 29.37 -17.17
C MET A 632 3.44 30.20 -18.24
N ASP A 633 2.88 31.38 -18.52
CA ASP A 633 3.56 32.42 -19.29
C ASP A 633 4.03 33.51 -18.32
N LEU A 634 5.35 33.66 -18.20
CA LEU A 634 5.99 34.63 -17.32
C LEU A 634 6.79 35.59 -18.19
N GLU A 635 6.30 36.83 -18.31
CA GLU A 635 6.94 37.90 -19.09
C GLU A 635 7.24 37.49 -20.56
N GLY A 636 6.35 36.71 -21.19
CA GLY A 636 6.50 36.23 -22.57
C GLY A 636 7.36 34.97 -22.70
N ARG A 637 7.76 34.34 -21.58
CA ARG A 637 8.47 33.05 -21.55
C ARG A 637 7.56 31.96 -21.01
N LYS A 638 7.41 30.88 -21.79
CA LYS A 638 6.72 29.66 -21.34
C LYS A 638 7.61 28.89 -20.36
N VAL A 639 7.12 28.71 -19.14
CA VAL A 639 7.81 27.96 -18.08
C VAL A 639 6.91 26.82 -17.61
N ASN A 640 7.49 25.63 -17.43
CA ASN A 640 6.81 24.49 -16.85
C ASN A 640 7.30 24.30 -15.42
N ILE A 641 6.40 24.45 -14.46
CA ILE A 641 6.71 24.33 -13.04
C ILE A 641 6.22 22.98 -12.53
N PRO A 642 7.12 22.08 -12.07
CA PRO A 642 6.70 20.82 -11.47
C PRO A 642 6.00 21.09 -10.14
N LEU A 643 4.81 20.51 -9.96
CA LEU A 643 4.08 20.62 -8.70
C LEU A 643 4.38 19.44 -7.77
N PRO A 644 4.34 19.64 -6.45
CA PRO A 644 4.44 18.54 -5.49
C PRO A 644 3.26 17.58 -5.67
N VAL A 645 3.58 16.28 -5.70
CA VAL A 645 2.61 15.20 -5.88
C VAL A 645 2.79 14.15 -4.79
N PHE A 646 1.70 13.50 -4.42
CA PHE A 646 1.65 12.47 -3.38
C PHE A 646 0.91 11.26 -3.95
N GLY A 647 1.28 10.05 -3.58
CA GLY A 647 0.48 8.91 -3.97
C GLY A 647 1.07 7.56 -3.63
N LYS A 648 0.31 6.52 -3.95
CA LYS A 648 0.69 5.13 -3.73
C LYS A 648 0.29 4.27 -4.92
N THR A 649 1.25 3.45 -5.35
CA THR A 649 1.01 2.37 -6.31
C THR A 649 0.35 1.18 -5.64
N GLY A 650 -0.57 0.54 -6.35
CA GLY A 650 -1.17 -0.73 -6.04
C GLY A 650 -0.97 -1.72 -7.18
N THR A 651 -0.59 -2.94 -6.84
CA THR A 651 -0.52 -4.07 -7.79
C THR A 651 -1.14 -5.26 -7.09
N ALA A 652 -2.11 -5.93 -7.72
CA ALA A 652 -2.70 -7.14 -7.19
C ALA A 652 -1.80 -8.36 -7.44
N ASN A 653 -2.01 -9.41 -6.65
CA ASN A 653 -1.40 -10.71 -6.90
C ASN A 653 -1.69 -11.20 -8.32
N LYS A 654 -0.73 -11.90 -8.92
CA LYS A 654 -0.79 -12.36 -10.32
C LYS A 654 -0.98 -11.25 -11.36
N TYR A 655 -0.77 -9.97 -10.99
CA TYR A 655 -0.85 -8.83 -11.90
C TYR A 655 -2.22 -8.67 -12.59
N THR A 656 -3.30 -9.02 -11.90
CA THR A 656 -4.67 -8.92 -12.43
C THR A 656 -5.18 -7.48 -12.44
N ASN A 657 -4.59 -6.62 -11.61
CA ASN A 657 -4.95 -5.21 -11.46
C ASN A 657 -3.71 -4.34 -11.20
N SER A 658 -3.68 -3.17 -11.86
CA SER A 658 -2.71 -2.09 -11.67
C SER A 658 -3.48 -0.86 -11.24
N SER A 659 -3.14 -0.28 -10.10
CA SER A 659 -3.86 0.87 -9.55
C SER A 659 -2.91 1.93 -9.02
N PHE A 660 -3.40 3.16 -9.00
CA PHE A 660 -2.69 4.29 -8.42
C PHE A 660 -3.69 5.26 -7.80
N VAL A 661 -3.45 5.66 -6.56
CA VAL A 661 -4.21 6.73 -5.91
C VAL A 661 -3.22 7.80 -5.48
N GLY A 662 -3.49 9.03 -5.88
CA GLY A 662 -2.61 10.15 -5.57
C GLY A 662 -3.38 11.44 -5.34
N PHE A 663 -2.65 12.41 -4.80
CA PHE A 663 -3.15 13.69 -4.35
C PHE A 663 -2.35 14.80 -5.01
N LEU A 664 -3.07 15.85 -5.41
CA LEU A 664 -2.53 17.07 -5.98
C LEU A 664 -3.04 18.25 -5.14
N PRO A 665 -2.15 19.04 -4.50
CA PRO A 665 -2.57 20.26 -3.80
C PRO A 665 -3.35 21.19 -4.71
N GLY A 666 -4.31 21.93 -4.15
CA GLY A 666 -5.13 22.88 -4.88
C GLY A 666 -4.74 24.31 -4.49
N PRO A 667 -4.93 25.30 -5.38
CA PRO A 667 -4.74 26.68 -5.01
C PRO A 667 -5.84 27.13 -4.04
N ASP A 668 -5.43 27.78 -2.96
CA ASP A 668 -6.35 28.56 -2.13
C ASP A 668 -6.76 29.84 -2.89
N GLU A 669 -8.07 30.08 -2.99
CA GLU A 669 -8.59 31.19 -3.80
C GLU A 669 -8.28 32.57 -3.20
N GLN A 670 -7.95 32.65 -1.90
CA GLN A 670 -7.65 33.91 -1.22
C GLN A 670 -6.16 34.22 -1.25
N SER A 671 -5.30 33.25 -0.93
CA SER A 671 -3.85 33.45 -0.86
C SER A 671 -3.12 33.14 -2.16
N GLY A 672 -3.71 32.35 -3.08
CA GLY A 672 -3.05 31.86 -4.29
C GLY A 672 -1.99 30.78 -4.06
N THR A 673 -1.75 30.38 -2.80
CA THR A 673 -0.77 29.35 -2.40
C THR A 673 -1.36 27.94 -2.54
N LEU A 674 -0.50 26.92 -2.60
CA LEU A 674 -0.98 25.53 -2.67
C LEU A 674 -1.37 25.01 -1.28
N ASP A 675 -2.62 24.59 -1.13
CA ASP A 675 -3.16 23.98 0.09
C ASP A 675 -3.65 22.55 -0.17
N ILE A 676 -3.42 21.69 0.81
CA ILE A 676 -3.92 20.33 0.85
C ILE A 676 -5.44 20.32 1.08
N LYS A 677 -5.99 21.26 1.85
CA LYS A 677 -7.45 21.35 2.08
C LYS A 677 -8.22 21.65 0.79
N GLU A 678 -7.56 22.25 -0.20
CA GLU A 678 -8.12 22.55 -1.52
C GLU A 678 -7.80 21.52 -2.61
N GLY A 679 -7.04 20.48 -2.27
CA GLY A 679 -6.49 19.55 -3.24
C GLY A 679 -7.47 18.55 -3.87
N TYR A 680 -6.97 17.92 -4.91
CA TYR A 680 -7.66 16.93 -5.73
C TYR A 680 -7.11 15.54 -5.42
N VAL A 681 -8.00 14.58 -5.25
CA VAL A 681 -7.64 13.16 -5.27
C VAL A 681 -7.93 12.61 -6.65
N ILE A 682 -6.98 11.87 -7.21
CA ILE A 682 -7.18 11.14 -8.46
C ILE A 682 -6.89 9.67 -8.16
N ALA A 683 -7.83 8.80 -8.49
CA ALA A 683 -7.64 7.35 -8.46
C ALA A 683 -7.83 6.79 -9.86
N SER A 684 -6.91 5.91 -10.26
CA SER A 684 -6.95 5.22 -11.55
C SER A 684 -6.64 3.74 -11.40
N TYR A 685 -7.19 2.93 -12.29
CA TYR A 685 -6.77 1.54 -12.46
C TYR A 685 -6.80 1.08 -13.91
N VAL A 686 -6.09 -0.01 -14.16
CA VAL A 686 -6.05 -0.74 -15.43
C VAL A 686 -6.12 -2.24 -15.13
N GLY A 687 -6.93 -2.98 -15.90
CA GLY A 687 -7.10 -4.42 -15.76
C GLY A 687 -8.07 -5.02 -16.79
N TYR A 688 -8.07 -6.33 -16.92
CA TYR A 688 -9.08 -7.05 -17.72
C TYR A 688 -10.32 -7.33 -16.88
N ASP A 689 -11.52 -7.26 -17.47
CA ASP A 689 -12.77 -7.56 -16.75
C ASP A 689 -12.87 -9.02 -16.27
N ASP A 690 -12.25 -9.96 -16.97
CA ASP A 690 -12.17 -11.38 -16.59
C ASP A 690 -11.08 -11.70 -15.55
N ASN A 691 -10.38 -10.68 -15.04
CA ASN A 691 -9.26 -10.79 -14.09
C ASN A 691 -8.09 -11.65 -14.59
N ARG A 692 -7.91 -11.87 -15.90
CA ARG A 692 -6.70 -12.55 -16.38
C ARG A 692 -5.44 -11.71 -16.10
N PRO A 693 -4.28 -12.34 -15.87
CA PRO A 693 -3.02 -11.62 -15.62
C PRO A 693 -2.63 -10.64 -16.73
N MET A 694 -2.20 -9.43 -16.38
CA MET A 694 -1.56 -8.48 -17.29
C MET A 694 -0.06 -8.77 -17.45
N LYS A 695 0.25 -9.97 -17.93
CA LYS A 695 1.62 -10.48 -18.11
C LYS A 695 1.81 -11.03 -19.52
N GLY A 696 2.70 -10.40 -20.27
CA GLY A 696 3.22 -10.91 -21.54
C GLY A 696 4.51 -11.70 -21.35
N LYS A 697 5.12 -12.10 -22.47
CA LYS A 697 6.37 -12.89 -22.47
C LYS A 697 7.55 -12.15 -21.84
N HIS A 698 7.67 -10.85 -22.11
CA HIS A 698 8.80 -10.01 -21.66
C HIS A 698 8.36 -8.79 -20.82
N ILE A 699 7.05 -8.62 -20.59
CA ILE A 699 6.48 -7.44 -19.93
C ILE A 699 5.47 -7.89 -18.87
N VAL A 700 5.48 -7.20 -17.73
CA VAL A 700 4.44 -7.26 -16.71
C VAL A 700 3.96 -5.83 -16.45
N ILE A 701 2.65 -5.64 -16.33
CA ILE A 701 2.07 -4.35 -15.96
C ILE A 701 1.93 -4.29 -14.43
N TYR A 702 2.59 -3.30 -13.83
CA TYR A 702 2.53 -2.97 -12.40
C TYR A 702 1.76 -1.67 -12.20
N GLY A 703 1.47 -1.29 -10.95
CA GLY A 703 0.90 0.02 -10.60
C GLY A 703 1.60 1.22 -11.27
N SER A 704 2.94 1.19 -11.34
CA SER A 704 3.77 2.26 -11.90
C SER A 704 3.80 2.32 -13.43
N SER A 705 3.52 1.21 -14.13
CA SER A 705 3.56 1.13 -15.60
C SER A 705 2.17 1.08 -16.25
N GLY A 706 1.13 0.79 -15.47
CA GLY A 706 -0.27 0.79 -15.89
C GLY A 706 -1.01 2.05 -15.46
N ALA A 707 -1.48 2.11 -14.21
CA ALA A 707 -2.35 3.19 -13.72
C ALA A 707 -1.67 4.55 -13.51
N LEU A 708 -0.38 4.59 -13.16
CA LEU A 708 0.32 5.85 -12.90
C LEU A 708 0.36 6.82 -14.11
N PRO A 709 0.64 6.39 -15.35
CA PRO A 709 0.50 7.25 -16.53
C PRO A 709 -0.89 7.89 -16.69
N LEU A 710 -1.96 7.14 -16.38
CA LEU A 710 -3.34 7.65 -16.43
C LEU A 710 -3.53 8.79 -15.41
N TRP A 711 -2.97 8.58 -14.22
CA TRP A 711 -2.98 9.58 -13.15
C TRP A 711 -2.21 10.85 -13.52
N VAL A 712 -1.01 10.72 -14.11
CA VAL A 712 -0.16 11.85 -14.49
C VAL A 712 -0.81 12.73 -15.56
N ASP A 713 -1.36 12.12 -16.62
CA ASP A 713 -2.03 12.88 -17.68
C ASP A 713 -3.30 13.58 -17.14
N THR A 714 -4.03 12.94 -16.22
CA THR A 714 -5.18 13.56 -15.53
C THR A 714 -4.75 14.72 -14.63
N GLY A 715 -3.68 14.56 -13.86
CA GLY A 715 -3.10 15.63 -13.03
C GLY A 715 -2.66 16.82 -13.88
N ASN A 716 -2.05 16.57 -15.03
CA ASN A 716 -1.70 17.61 -16.00
C ASN A 716 -2.93 18.33 -16.56
N ALA A 717 -4.05 17.63 -16.79
CA ALA A 717 -5.31 18.25 -17.19
C ALA A 717 -5.91 19.15 -16.10
N ILE A 718 -5.75 18.78 -14.82
CA ILE A 718 -6.20 19.60 -13.69
C ILE A 718 -5.39 20.89 -13.58
N VAL A 719 -4.06 20.78 -13.47
CA VAL A 719 -3.19 21.96 -13.23
C VAL A 719 -3.20 22.91 -14.41
N ASN A 720 -3.39 22.40 -15.63
CA ASN A 720 -3.45 23.22 -16.83
C ASN A 720 -4.85 23.70 -17.20
N GLY A 721 -5.87 23.28 -16.45
CA GLY A 721 -7.25 23.74 -16.60
C GLY A 721 -7.41 25.21 -16.25
N SER A 722 -8.40 25.84 -16.87
CA SER A 722 -8.70 27.27 -16.73
C SER A 722 -8.95 27.70 -15.28
N ILE A 723 -9.63 26.88 -14.48
CA ILE A 723 -9.95 27.18 -13.07
C ILE A 723 -8.67 27.19 -12.22
N TYR A 724 -7.83 26.17 -12.34
CA TYR A 724 -6.61 26.04 -11.57
C TYR A 724 -5.63 27.19 -11.90
N LYS A 725 -5.40 27.45 -13.20
CA LYS A 725 -4.50 28.53 -13.65
C LYS A 725 -4.93 29.91 -13.19
N LYS A 726 -6.23 30.20 -13.14
CA LYS A 726 -6.74 31.49 -12.68
C LYS A 726 -6.56 31.71 -11.18
N ALA A 727 -6.59 30.64 -10.40
CA ALA A 727 -6.46 30.70 -8.95
C ALA A 727 -5.00 30.76 -8.47
N VAL A 728 -4.04 30.51 -9.36
CA VAL A 728 -2.62 30.44 -9.03
C VAL A 728 -1.91 31.73 -9.43
N GLN A 729 -1.18 32.32 -8.49
CA GLN A 729 -0.34 33.49 -8.75
C GLN A 729 1.13 33.07 -8.89
N ALA A 730 1.81 33.58 -9.92
CA ALA A 730 3.19 33.22 -10.23
C ALA A 730 4.20 33.62 -9.14
N ALA A 731 3.96 34.77 -8.50
CA ALA A 731 4.81 35.27 -7.43
C ALA A 731 4.80 34.31 -6.22
N ASP A 732 3.62 33.77 -5.87
CA ASP A 732 3.45 32.92 -4.69
C ASP A 732 4.05 31.53 -4.88
N LEU A 733 4.00 30.96 -6.09
CA LEU A 733 4.69 29.71 -6.43
C LEU A 733 6.21 29.76 -6.24
N ALA A 734 6.85 30.90 -6.53
CA ALA A 734 8.30 31.03 -6.43
C ALA A 734 8.80 30.94 -4.97
N PHE A 735 7.99 31.38 -4.02
CA PHE A 735 8.26 31.27 -2.59
C PHE A 735 7.80 29.92 -2.02
N ASP A 736 6.70 29.36 -2.53
CA ASP A 736 6.07 28.15 -1.99
C ASP A 736 6.72 26.84 -2.48
N LEU A 737 7.38 26.80 -3.65
CA LEU A 737 8.11 25.60 -4.10
C LEU A 737 9.27 25.20 -3.17
N GLN A 738 9.76 26.13 -2.34
CA GLN A 738 10.79 25.86 -1.32
C GLN A 738 10.18 25.43 0.03
N SER A 739 8.89 25.69 0.28
CA SER A 739 8.19 25.31 1.50
C SER A 739 7.12 24.25 1.19
N PHE A 740 7.29 23.04 1.72
CA PHE A 740 6.24 22.01 1.60
C PHE A 740 4.85 22.58 1.95
N PRO A 741 3.79 22.27 1.17
CA PRO A 741 2.43 22.69 1.48
C PRO A 741 2.13 22.37 2.95
N ARG A 742 1.91 23.42 3.75
CA ARG A 742 1.91 23.30 5.21
C ARG A 742 0.64 22.58 5.67
N TYR A 743 0.81 21.49 6.41
CA TYR A 743 -0.30 20.75 7.05
C TYR A 743 -0.88 21.44 8.30
N GLY A 744 -0.62 22.73 8.53
CA GLY A 744 -1.03 23.43 9.75
C GLY A 744 -0.30 23.00 11.04
N TYR A 745 0.28 21.79 11.06
CA TYR A 745 1.02 21.26 12.20
C TYR A 745 2.49 21.73 12.20
N ASN A 746 2.78 22.73 13.03
CA ASN A 746 4.06 23.42 13.05
C ASN A 746 5.16 22.73 13.88
N GLU A 747 4.87 21.58 14.50
CA GLU A 747 5.82 20.91 15.40
C GLU A 747 6.70 19.86 14.71
N PHE A 748 6.47 19.56 13.43
CA PHE A 748 7.35 18.67 12.68
C PHE A 748 8.76 19.26 12.56
N ARG A 749 9.76 18.37 12.63
CA ARG A 749 11.17 18.72 12.43
C ARG A 749 11.77 17.89 11.32
N GLU A 750 12.75 18.46 10.62
CA GLU A 750 13.54 17.69 9.68
C GLU A 750 14.40 16.66 10.42
N VAL A 751 14.31 15.41 10.00
CA VAL A 751 15.12 14.31 10.51
C VAL A 751 15.86 13.67 9.34
N THR A 752 17.17 13.49 9.51
CA THR A 752 18.02 12.78 8.55
C THR A 752 17.87 11.27 8.73
N ILE A 753 17.62 10.56 7.63
CA ILE A 753 17.37 9.11 7.63
C ILE A 753 18.32 8.35 6.71
N SER A 754 18.51 7.05 7.02
CA SER A 754 19.22 6.09 6.17
C SER A 754 18.52 5.92 4.82
N SER A 755 19.28 5.86 3.73
CA SER A 755 18.75 5.61 2.39
C SER A 755 18.38 4.15 2.12
N GLY A 756 18.78 3.20 2.97
CA GLY A 756 18.43 1.78 2.85
C GLY A 756 17.26 1.36 3.73
N SER A 757 17.15 1.92 4.95
CA SER A 757 16.13 1.53 5.93
C SER A 757 15.15 2.64 6.30
N GLY A 758 15.46 3.90 5.97
CA GLY A 758 14.72 5.08 6.41
C GLY A 758 14.66 5.27 7.93
N LEU A 759 15.51 4.57 8.68
CA LEU A 759 15.67 4.78 10.12
C LEU A 759 16.45 6.07 10.39
N PRO A 760 16.17 6.79 11.49
CA PRO A 760 16.90 8.00 11.86
C PRO A 760 18.39 7.75 12.04
N LEU A 761 19.21 8.67 11.53
CA LEU A 761 20.66 8.68 11.74
C LEU A 761 20.99 9.61 12.92
N ASN A 762 21.91 9.19 13.79
CA ASN A 762 22.46 10.04 14.85
C ASN A 762 23.48 11.01 14.24
N VAL A 763 22.99 12.08 13.61
CA VAL A 763 23.82 13.14 13.04
C VAL A 763 23.73 14.35 13.96
N GLN A 764 24.87 14.85 14.46
CA GLN A 764 24.89 16.14 15.15
C GLN A 764 24.35 17.20 14.18
N VAL A 765 23.46 18.07 14.67
CA VAL A 765 22.63 19.02 13.91
C VAL A 765 23.41 19.91 12.91
N HIS A 766 24.75 19.99 13.04
CA HIS A 766 25.61 20.87 12.25
C HIS A 766 26.40 20.22 11.10
N GLU A 767 26.41 18.90 10.93
CA GLU A 767 27.11 18.25 9.81
C GLU A 767 26.21 17.23 9.13
N SER A 768 25.31 17.66 8.24
CA SER A 768 24.71 16.74 7.26
C SER A 768 25.66 16.60 6.06
N PRO A 769 26.28 15.43 5.82
CA PRO A 769 27.02 15.22 4.59
C PRO A 769 26.07 15.30 3.40
N ALA A 770 26.50 15.97 2.32
CA ALA A 770 25.76 16.02 1.07
C ALA A 770 25.37 14.59 0.62
N GLY A 771 24.07 14.32 0.46
CA GLY A 771 23.56 13.03 -0.04
C GLY A 771 22.57 12.29 0.87
N HIS A 772 22.42 12.67 2.14
CA HIS A 772 21.45 12.03 3.04
C HIS A 772 20.02 12.55 2.83
N LEU A 773 19.02 11.67 3.04
CA LEU A 773 17.61 12.01 2.89
C LEU A 773 17.06 12.68 4.15
N ARG A 774 16.22 13.69 3.97
CA ARG A 774 15.50 14.37 5.06
C ARG A 774 14.00 14.16 4.92
N VAL A 775 13.35 13.94 6.05
CA VAL A 775 11.91 13.73 6.17
C VAL A 775 11.36 14.52 7.36
N LEU A 776 10.04 14.72 7.39
CA LEU A 776 9.38 15.38 8.50
C LEU A 776 9.07 14.34 9.59
N GLY A 777 9.62 14.54 10.77
CA GLY A 777 9.39 13.72 11.96
C GLY A 777 8.68 14.50 13.06
N ASP A 778 7.74 13.85 13.75
CA ASP A 778 7.12 14.39 14.97
C ASP A 778 7.95 13.95 16.17
N VAL A 779 8.84 14.83 16.60
CA VAL A 779 9.90 14.53 17.55
C VAL A 779 10.05 15.65 18.57
N GLU A 780 10.48 15.31 19.78
CA GLU A 780 10.79 16.27 20.84
C GLU A 780 12.27 16.65 20.85
N SER A 781 12.57 17.86 21.34
CA SER A 781 13.93 18.38 21.47
C SER A 781 14.62 17.79 22.71
N GLY A 782 14.98 16.53 22.69
CA GLY A 782 15.61 15.80 23.80
C GLY A 782 17.14 15.83 23.79
N GLY A 783 17.79 16.99 23.88
CA GLY A 783 19.26 17.06 23.96
C GLY A 783 19.98 16.37 22.78
N SER A 784 20.88 15.42 23.05
CA SER A 784 21.66 14.69 22.02
C SER A 784 20.97 13.46 21.43
N ARG A 785 19.74 13.10 21.88
CA ARG A 785 18.98 11.93 21.38
C ARG A 785 17.64 12.36 20.78
N LEU A 786 17.30 11.77 19.64
CA LEU A 786 16.00 11.94 18.99
C LEU A 786 14.92 11.19 19.79
N ILE A 787 13.91 11.89 20.29
CA ILE A 787 12.77 11.30 21.00
C ILE A 787 11.53 11.38 20.09
N LEU A 788 10.98 10.22 19.72
CA LEU A 788 9.78 10.14 18.88
C LEU A 788 8.53 10.40 19.72
N LYS A 789 7.69 11.37 19.32
CA LYS A 789 6.42 11.65 20.01
C LYS A 789 5.43 10.51 19.86
N ARG A 790 4.67 10.27 20.93
CA ARG A 790 3.70 9.17 21.09
C ARG A 790 2.35 9.73 21.47
N VAL A 791 1.43 9.77 20.53
CA VAL A 791 0.07 10.30 20.74
C VAL A 791 -0.93 9.18 20.56
N PHE A 792 -1.83 9.03 21.53
CA PHE A 792 -2.99 8.15 21.42
C PHE A 792 -4.21 9.02 21.05
N GLU A 793 -4.70 8.85 19.84
CA GLU A 793 -5.80 9.62 19.27
C GLU A 793 -6.71 8.70 18.43
N PRO A 794 -7.32 7.66 19.04
CA PRO A 794 -8.07 6.66 18.29
C PRO A 794 -9.36 7.23 17.70
N MET A 795 -9.88 6.51 16.72
CA MET A 795 -11.18 6.79 16.14
C MET A 795 -12.30 6.85 17.20
N GLY A 796 -13.04 7.96 17.23
CA GLY A 796 -14.17 8.14 18.14
C GLY A 796 -13.83 8.81 19.49
N GLY A 797 -12.59 9.26 19.69
CA GLY A 797 -12.22 10.09 20.83
C GLY A 797 -12.91 11.45 20.81
N SER A 798 -14.07 11.54 21.47
CA SER A 798 -14.68 12.82 21.85
C SER A 798 -13.69 13.64 22.68
N GLN A 799 -13.63 14.94 22.38
CA GLN A 799 -13.40 16.05 23.32
C GLN A 799 -13.21 15.69 24.81
N HIS A 800 -12.06 15.12 25.18
CA HIS A 800 -11.55 15.11 26.55
C HIS A 800 -10.25 15.91 26.64
N GLY A 801 -10.24 17.06 25.97
CA GLY A 801 -9.58 18.24 26.49
C GLY A 801 -10.37 18.74 27.70
N LYS A 802 -10.19 18.10 28.86
CA LYS A 802 -10.34 18.86 30.12
C LYS A 802 -9.31 19.97 30.02
N LYS A 803 -9.80 21.21 29.86
CA LYS A 803 -9.09 22.40 30.34
C LYS A 803 -8.55 22.05 31.72
N GLN A 804 -7.24 21.85 31.83
CA GLN A 804 -6.56 22.07 33.09
C GLN A 804 -6.11 23.52 33.05
N ASN A 805 -6.64 24.27 34.02
CA ASN A 805 -6.25 25.63 34.36
C ASN A 805 -4.76 25.73 34.65
#